data_AF-A0AAW6JHU6-F1
#
_entry.id   AF-A0AAW6JHU6-F1
#
_cell.length_a   1.000
_cell.length_b   1.000
_cell.length_c   1.000
_cell.angle_alpha   90.00
_cell.angle_beta   90.00
_cell.angle_gamma   90.00
#
_symmetry.space_group_name_H-M   'P 1'
#
loop_
_entity.id
_entity.type
_entity.pdbx_description
1 polymer ?
#
loop_
_entity_poly.entity_id
_entity_poly.type
_entity_poly.pdbx_seq_one_letter_code
_entity_poly.pdbx_strand_id
1 'polypeptide(L)'
;MVQELERKRQSASFPETAPAANPVFFRTYSRRTEAGLRETWDQVCDRTLRGLVELGKLTRQEAAILDKMQRNMKALPSGRWMWVGGTDWLTKSKNFSGAYNCTSTNLVDWKAFGLMMDLAMMGCGTGAIIEPQYINQLPSIRNRLSITIKGEIGSTPQAQRREFTQTYIEANTATIHVGDSREGWVKSYQTLLELSTDERFTGDVQVIVDISDVRQSGETLKGFGGMANPVKLPGLYQRCASILNKAIGRQLNSVECCLLIDEAAVTIVAGNIRRCLPEEALVHTESGLVPIAKVRVGDRVLTSKGFYPVTNFFVQGEQSLCRIQTQDGSFECTADHKVAVFTDVYGNYQMVKAQDLQSGDRLIFVPQTIPGTPTELPEFRGKIAGKTKKITIPALTPDAAYFIGYLQGDGSVSSDGLRVRFRVHEDDPNILDRLIAVGNEFGLETHTIRTPEQCKTKAYELQFNSAALNQYLGLFKQPFQPLNIPDCILLGTADIRKAYLAGLADADGCHSQGVLVASIHERFLQQIQALYASLGITTRMCSSIRKRTGKWEGELVTVGTAAYQSVENCFEKYSLQFSSQKRQTPKSFKDHGFPKTMVRPIINSYQYGWSNSQEQMILPTLKKYLPEATELVPVKVLGVEMNVRTAQTYDIEVASIHEFVCEGILVSNSAGMRQFVSEDEQGATAKDNLWQQDAEGNWRIDPERDSLRMSNHTRVFHRKPTLEESIAAVQKQYYSGEGAIQWAGEAVARANADLLNTAELRKDFLQAYEQGKAKAWIQESYPNIDDQELEHRLGRYGLNPCGIL
;
A
#
# COMPACT_ATOMS: atom_id res chain seq x y z
N MET A 1 -15.81 31.32 9.96
CA MET A 1 -14.60 32.12 10.23
C MET A 1 -13.44 31.16 10.35
N VAL A 2 -12.77 30.90 9.23
CA VAL A 2 -11.56 30.07 9.20
C VAL A 2 -10.43 30.98 9.63
N GLN A 3 -9.75 30.63 10.72
CA GLN A 3 -8.54 31.32 11.16
C GLN A 3 -7.48 31.06 10.09
N GLU A 4 -7.27 32.02 9.20
CA GLU A 4 -6.11 32.04 8.28
C GLU A 4 -4.85 32.12 9.14
N LEU A 5 -4.27 30.97 9.46
CA LEU A 5 -2.91 30.90 9.97
C LEU A 5 -1.97 31.18 8.80
N GLU A 6 -1.48 32.41 8.69
CA GLU A 6 -0.36 32.77 7.82
C GLU A 6 0.83 31.82 8.08
N ARG A 7 1.01 30.83 7.19
CA ARG A 7 2.19 29.97 7.23
C ARG A 7 3.35 30.70 6.56
N LYS A 8 4.19 31.38 7.36
CA LYS A 8 5.50 31.86 6.92
C LYS A 8 6.32 30.67 6.38
N ARG A 9 6.52 30.61 5.07
CA ARG A 9 7.40 29.63 4.43
C ARG A 9 8.84 29.91 4.86
N GLN A 10 9.39 29.06 5.72
CA GLN A 10 10.83 29.08 6.02
C GLN A 10 11.56 28.31 4.92
N SER A 11 12.33 29.01 4.09
CA SER A 11 13.20 28.39 3.09
C SER A 11 14.56 28.09 3.71
N ALA A 12 14.95 26.82 3.79
CA ALA A 12 16.34 26.44 3.98
C ALA A 12 17.06 26.40 2.62
N SER A 13 18.30 26.89 2.56
CA SER A 13 19.12 26.88 1.34
C SER A 13 19.79 25.52 1.18
N PHE A 14 19.27 24.71 0.26
CA PHE A 14 19.89 23.44 -0.15
C PHE A 14 20.59 23.63 -1.51
N PRO A 15 21.66 22.87 -1.83
CA PRO A 15 22.34 22.99 -3.11
C PRO A 15 21.39 22.68 -4.27
N GLU A 16 21.47 23.45 -5.36
CA GLU A 16 20.64 23.23 -6.56
C GLU A 16 20.83 21.83 -7.17
N THR A 17 22.00 21.21 -6.96
CA THR A 17 22.30 19.84 -7.38
C THR A 17 21.54 18.76 -6.60
N ALA A 18 20.85 19.11 -5.52
CA ALA A 18 20.06 18.21 -4.69
C ALA A 18 18.59 18.67 -4.62
N PRO A 19 17.85 18.65 -5.74
CA PRO A 19 16.51 19.26 -5.84
C PRO A 19 15.48 18.62 -4.90
N ALA A 20 15.66 17.37 -4.50
CA ALA A 20 14.79 16.68 -3.54
C ALA A 20 15.12 16.99 -2.07
N ALA A 21 16.25 17.63 -1.74
CA ALA A 21 16.72 17.75 -0.36
C ALA A 21 15.76 18.56 0.52
N ASN A 22 15.23 19.67 0.01
CA ASN A 22 14.31 20.54 0.73
C ASN A 22 12.99 19.83 1.12
N PRO A 23 12.23 19.21 0.19
CA PRO A 23 11.03 18.47 0.56
C PRO A 23 11.33 17.22 1.42
N VAL A 24 12.43 16.50 1.17
CA VAL A 24 12.86 15.35 1.99
C VAL A 24 13.13 15.78 3.43
N PHE A 25 13.83 16.90 3.62
CA PHE A 25 14.17 17.42 4.95
C PHE A 25 12.91 17.75 5.75
N PHE A 26 12.01 18.56 5.18
CA PHE A 26 10.82 19.01 5.90
C PHE A 26 9.81 17.90 6.19
N ARG A 27 9.73 16.86 5.34
CA ARG A 27 8.84 15.71 5.58
C ARG A 27 9.42 14.71 6.58
N THR A 28 10.74 14.51 6.59
CA THR A 28 11.38 13.37 7.28
C THR A 28 12.11 13.74 8.56
N TYR A 29 12.78 14.89 8.60
CA TYR A 29 13.75 15.22 9.66
C TYR A 29 13.36 16.47 10.46
N SER A 30 12.65 17.40 9.84
CA SER A 30 12.10 18.58 10.50
C SER A 30 10.92 18.22 11.39
N ARG A 31 11.04 18.40 12.70
CA ARG A 31 9.97 18.13 13.65
C ARG A 31 9.02 19.32 13.76
N ARG A 32 7.84 19.09 14.33
CA ARG A 32 6.95 20.19 14.74
C ARG A 32 7.37 20.71 16.11
N THR A 33 7.48 22.03 16.25
CA THR A 33 7.63 22.72 17.52
C THR A 33 6.29 22.82 18.23
N GLU A 34 6.28 23.18 19.52
CA GLU A 34 5.04 23.38 20.30
C GLU A 34 4.14 24.46 19.70
N ALA A 35 4.72 25.45 19.02
CA ALA A 35 4.00 26.48 18.26
C ALA A 35 3.39 25.97 16.93
N GLY A 36 3.52 24.68 16.62
CA GLY A 36 2.99 24.05 15.41
C GLY A 36 3.81 24.33 14.14
N LEU A 37 4.93 25.05 14.23
CA LEU A 37 5.85 25.31 13.12
C LEU A 37 6.82 24.13 12.92
N ARG A 38 7.39 24.02 11.73
CA ARG A 38 8.42 23.01 11.42
C ARG A 38 9.81 23.57 11.74
N GLU A 39 10.72 22.73 12.20
CA GLU A 39 12.13 23.12 12.40
C GLU A 39 12.80 23.48 11.06
N THR A 40 13.58 24.57 11.03
CA THR A 40 14.48 24.89 9.92
C THR A 40 15.68 23.93 9.87
N TRP A 41 16.42 23.94 8.75
CA TRP A 41 17.69 23.21 8.65
C TRP A 41 18.65 23.58 9.78
N ASP A 42 18.78 24.87 10.06
CA ASP A 42 19.65 25.35 11.14
C ASP A 42 19.18 24.86 12.51
N GLN A 43 17.88 24.87 12.78
CA GLN A 43 17.33 24.37 14.04
C GLN A 43 17.53 22.86 14.21
N VAL A 44 17.41 22.08 13.13
CA VAL A 44 17.74 20.65 13.16
C VAL A 44 19.23 20.45 13.40
N CYS A 45 20.10 21.19 12.70
CA CYS A 45 21.55 21.16 12.95
C CYS A 45 21.88 21.47 14.41
N ASP A 46 21.32 22.55 14.95
CA ASP A 46 21.50 22.96 16.35
C ASP A 46 21.08 21.86 17.31
N ARG A 47 19.87 21.31 17.12
CA ARG A 47 19.31 20.25 17.98
C ARG A 47 20.17 19.00 17.92
N THR A 48 20.50 18.52 16.72
CA THR A 48 21.26 17.27 16.55
C THR A 48 22.69 17.41 17.02
N LEU A 49 23.32 18.58 16.79
CA LEU A 49 24.67 18.87 17.25
C LEU A 49 24.70 18.96 18.76
N ARG A 50 23.75 19.66 19.39
CA ARG A 50 23.62 19.69 20.86
C ARG A 50 23.56 18.28 21.43
N GLY A 51 22.73 17.42 20.83
CA GLY A 51 22.64 16.01 21.22
C GLY A 51 23.98 15.27 21.06
N LEU A 52 24.74 15.52 20.00
CA LEU A 52 26.06 14.91 19.79
C LEU A 52 27.11 15.44 20.76
N VAL A 53 27.09 16.73 21.09
CA VAL A 53 28.00 17.35 22.06
C VAL A 53 27.76 16.76 23.44
N GLU A 54 26.50 16.61 23.84
CA GLU A 54 26.13 16.01 25.12
C GLU A 54 26.51 14.52 25.17
N LEU A 55 26.17 13.75 24.13
CA LEU A 55 26.44 12.32 24.07
C LEU A 55 27.95 12.00 23.97
N GLY A 56 28.64 12.66 23.04
CA GLY A 56 30.05 12.43 22.73
C GLY A 56 31.01 13.21 23.61
N LYS A 57 30.51 14.06 24.52
CA LYS A 57 31.31 14.97 25.35
C LYS A 57 32.31 15.79 24.52
N LEU A 58 31.84 16.26 23.37
CA LEU A 58 32.70 16.87 22.36
C LEU A 58 33.30 18.19 22.84
N THR A 59 34.56 18.42 22.51
CA THR A 59 35.20 19.73 22.69
C THR A 59 34.56 20.78 21.79
N ARG A 60 34.78 22.06 22.10
CA ARG A 60 34.31 23.16 21.24
C ARG A 60 34.86 23.09 19.82
N GLN A 61 36.08 22.59 19.65
CA GLN A 61 36.73 22.45 18.35
C GLN A 61 36.07 21.35 17.51
N GLU A 62 35.82 20.19 18.11
CA GLU A 62 35.11 19.08 17.44
C GLU A 62 33.68 19.46 17.08
N ALA A 63 32.96 20.10 18.01
CA ALA A 63 31.61 20.59 17.77
C ALA A 63 31.56 21.59 16.60
N ALA A 64 32.54 22.50 16.51
CA ALA A 64 32.64 23.45 15.39
C ALA A 64 32.91 22.76 14.04
N ILE A 65 33.70 21.69 14.03
CA ILE A 65 33.93 20.89 12.82
C ILE A 65 32.63 20.19 12.39
N LEU A 66 31.94 19.53 13.32
CA LEU A 66 30.67 18.86 13.03
C LEU A 66 29.59 19.84 12.56
N ASP A 67 29.47 20.99 13.22
CA ASP A 67 28.55 22.06 12.80
C ASP A 67 28.82 22.48 11.36
N LYS A 68 30.10 22.77 11.04
CA LYS A 68 30.51 23.14 9.68
C LYS A 68 30.21 22.03 8.68
N MET A 69 30.53 20.77 8.98
CA MET A 69 30.30 19.66 8.06
C MET A 69 28.81 19.40 7.84
N GLN A 70 28.02 19.47 8.91
CA GLN A 70 26.59 19.23 8.87
C GLN A 70 25.87 20.35 8.13
N ARG A 71 26.08 21.62 8.48
CA ARG A 71 25.40 22.75 7.82
C ARG A 71 25.72 22.83 6.33
N ASN A 72 26.96 22.50 5.94
CA ASN A 72 27.39 22.44 4.54
C ASN A 72 27.03 21.12 3.85
N MET A 73 26.31 20.22 4.52
CA MET A 73 25.85 18.92 4.02
C MET A 73 26.98 18.04 3.45
N LYS A 74 28.17 18.14 4.04
CA LYS A 74 29.35 17.34 3.66
C LYS A 74 29.41 16.03 4.42
N ALA A 75 28.91 16.01 5.66
CA ALA A 75 28.70 14.81 6.45
C ALA A 75 27.48 15.01 7.34
N LEU A 76 26.59 14.01 7.37
CA LEU A 76 25.34 14.05 8.13
C LEU A 76 25.28 12.86 9.09
N PRO A 77 24.67 13.03 10.27
CA PRO A 77 24.36 11.89 11.12
C PRO A 77 23.24 11.05 10.47
N SER A 78 22.97 9.87 11.04
CA SER A 78 21.95 8.96 10.50
C SER A 78 20.57 9.64 10.40
N GLY A 79 19.73 9.19 9.47
CA GLY A 79 18.36 9.71 9.34
C GLY A 79 17.57 9.62 10.65
N ARG A 80 17.80 8.57 11.46
CA ARG A 80 17.24 8.47 12.80
C ARG A 80 17.73 9.58 13.70
N TRP A 81 19.04 9.80 13.77
CA TRP A 81 19.60 10.85 14.61
C TRP A 81 19.13 12.24 14.18
N MET A 82 18.97 12.50 12.88
CA MET A 82 18.37 13.74 12.39
C MET A 82 16.93 13.95 12.95
N TRP A 83 16.17 12.87 13.13
CA TRP A 83 14.82 12.92 13.68
C TRP A 83 14.76 12.96 15.22
N VAL A 84 15.55 12.18 15.96
CA VAL A 84 15.44 12.05 17.43
C VAL A 84 16.59 12.65 18.24
N GLY A 85 17.74 12.90 17.61
CA GLY A 85 18.94 13.42 18.28
C GLY A 85 18.64 14.77 18.93
N GLY A 86 19.03 14.94 20.20
CA GLY A 86 18.82 16.17 20.95
C GLY A 86 17.36 16.51 21.31
N THR A 87 16.44 15.53 21.21
CA THR A 87 15.05 15.66 21.67
C THR A 87 14.87 15.14 23.10
N ASP A 88 13.90 15.70 23.84
CA ASP A 88 13.53 15.23 25.20
C ASP A 88 13.00 13.80 25.22
N TRP A 89 12.55 13.28 24.08
CA TRP A 89 12.17 11.87 23.99
C TRP A 89 13.38 10.97 24.16
N LEU A 90 14.52 11.34 23.56
CA LEU A 90 15.74 10.53 23.58
C LEU A 90 16.52 10.65 24.90
N THR A 91 16.32 11.73 25.67
CA THR A 91 16.94 11.88 27.01
C THR A 91 16.40 10.86 28.03
N LYS A 92 15.23 10.28 27.76
CA LYS A 92 14.67 9.20 28.59
C LYS A 92 15.45 7.92 28.34
N SER A 93 16.08 7.38 29.39
CA SER A 93 16.91 6.18 29.31
C SER A 93 16.24 5.00 28.60
N LYS A 94 14.93 4.80 28.78
CA LYS A 94 14.17 3.71 28.13
C LYS A 94 14.03 3.81 26.61
N ASN A 95 14.43 4.94 26.01
CA ASN A 95 14.31 5.23 24.58
C ASN A 95 15.66 5.28 23.85
N PHE A 96 16.78 4.98 24.54
CA PHE A 96 18.14 5.14 23.99
C PHE A 96 18.36 4.36 22.68
N SER A 97 17.82 3.15 22.59
CA SER A 97 17.86 2.29 21.40
C SER A 97 17.14 2.93 20.20
N GLY A 98 16.22 3.85 20.46
CA GLY A 98 15.60 4.70 19.46
C GLY A 98 16.59 5.60 18.69
N ALA A 99 17.82 5.82 19.18
CA ALA A 99 18.88 6.51 18.43
C ALA A 99 19.50 5.64 17.31
N TYR A 100 19.35 4.32 17.39
CA TYR A 100 19.99 3.37 16.47
C TYR A 100 19.03 2.99 15.35
N ASN A 101 19.53 3.01 14.11
CA ASN A 101 18.75 2.63 12.93
C ASN A 101 18.52 1.12 12.85
N CYS A 102 19.57 0.36 13.12
CA CYS A 102 19.61 -1.09 13.05
C CYS A 102 20.31 -1.62 14.29
N THR A 103 19.92 -2.82 14.70
CA THR A 103 20.53 -3.58 15.81
C THR A 103 20.69 -5.03 15.37
N SER A 104 21.54 -5.76 16.07
CA SER A 104 21.66 -7.21 15.92
C SER A 104 21.86 -7.81 17.31
N THR A 105 21.37 -9.04 17.52
CA THR A 105 21.57 -9.75 18.77
C THR A 105 21.69 -11.26 18.55
N ASN A 106 22.40 -11.93 19.46
CA ASN A 106 22.56 -13.38 19.44
C ASN A 106 21.33 -14.01 20.08
N LEU A 107 20.76 -15.01 19.41
CA LEU A 107 19.53 -15.65 19.87
C LEU A 107 19.83 -16.76 20.88
N VAL A 108 20.09 -16.37 22.13
CA VAL A 108 20.54 -17.28 23.20
C VAL A 108 19.46 -17.62 24.23
N ASP A 109 18.43 -16.79 24.39
CA ASP A 109 17.35 -16.98 25.36
C ASP A 109 16.02 -16.36 24.90
N TRP A 110 14.94 -16.58 25.66
CA TRP A 110 13.63 -15.98 25.38
C TRP A 110 13.61 -14.44 25.51
N LYS A 111 14.53 -13.86 26.28
CA LYS A 111 14.66 -12.41 26.41
C LYS A 111 15.17 -11.78 25.12
N ALA A 112 16.02 -12.47 24.36
CA ALA A 112 16.46 -12.02 23.04
C ALA A 112 15.28 -11.83 22.07
N PHE A 113 14.30 -12.75 22.08
CA PHE A 113 13.06 -12.60 21.30
C PHE A 113 12.23 -11.38 21.74
N GLY A 114 12.04 -11.20 23.05
CA GLY A 114 11.37 -10.03 23.60
C GLY A 114 12.09 -8.72 23.24
N LEU A 115 13.42 -8.70 23.36
CA LEU A 115 14.25 -7.55 22.99
C LEU A 115 14.11 -7.19 21.51
N MET A 116 14.08 -8.17 20.60
CA MET A 116 13.87 -7.90 19.18
C MET A 116 12.48 -7.33 18.90
N MET A 117 11.44 -7.82 19.58
CA MET A 117 10.10 -7.24 19.50
C MET A 117 10.12 -5.78 19.98
N ASP A 118 10.77 -5.51 21.11
CA ASP A 118 10.88 -4.17 21.69
C ASP A 118 11.57 -3.18 20.75
N LEU A 119 12.74 -3.57 20.22
CA LEU A 119 13.54 -2.79 19.29
C LEU A 119 12.75 -2.50 17.99
N ALA A 120 12.03 -3.49 17.47
CA ALA A 120 11.17 -3.33 16.30
C ALA A 120 10.00 -2.35 16.57
N MET A 121 9.41 -2.36 17.76
CA MET A 121 8.36 -1.39 18.17
C MET A 121 8.89 0.04 18.29
N MET A 122 10.20 0.24 18.52
CA MET A 122 10.87 1.54 18.42
C MET A 122 11.30 1.91 16.98
N GLY A 123 10.82 1.14 16.01
CA GLY A 123 11.12 1.31 14.59
C GLY A 123 12.58 1.03 14.24
N CYS A 124 13.33 0.34 15.10
CA CYS A 124 14.68 -0.11 14.79
C CYS A 124 14.61 -1.37 13.89
N GLY A 125 15.47 -1.47 12.87
CA GLY A 125 15.65 -2.74 12.17
C GLY A 125 16.33 -3.75 13.09
N THR A 126 15.80 -4.96 13.21
CA THR A 126 16.33 -5.99 14.11
C THR A 126 16.94 -7.16 13.32
N GLY A 127 18.25 -7.32 13.43
CA GLY A 127 18.98 -8.51 13.03
C GLY A 127 18.99 -9.53 14.16
N ALA A 128 18.98 -10.81 13.79
CA ALA A 128 19.14 -11.93 14.72
C ALA A 128 20.23 -12.84 14.17
N ILE A 129 21.14 -13.28 15.04
CA ILE A 129 22.13 -14.30 14.71
C ILE A 129 21.60 -15.64 15.17
N ILE A 130 21.26 -16.49 14.20
CA ILE A 130 20.55 -17.76 14.41
C ILE A 130 21.49 -18.96 14.16
N GLU A 131 22.77 -18.80 14.48
CA GLU A 131 23.75 -19.88 14.31
C GLU A 131 23.58 -20.95 15.40
N PRO A 132 23.89 -22.24 15.10
CA PRO A 132 23.74 -23.35 16.05
C PRO A 132 24.36 -23.09 17.42
N GLN A 133 25.54 -22.48 17.47
CA GLN A 133 26.24 -22.15 18.73
C GLN A 133 25.43 -21.25 19.69
N TYR A 134 24.49 -20.45 19.16
CA TYR A 134 23.61 -19.61 19.97
C TYR A 134 22.26 -20.29 20.23
N ILE A 135 21.58 -20.78 19.19
CA ILE A 135 20.24 -21.35 19.35
C ILE A 135 20.22 -22.66 20.12
N ASN A 136 21.33 -23.42 20.12
CA ASN A 136 21.45 -24.63 20.95
C ASN A 136 21.54 -24.33 22.45
N GLN A 137 21.60 -23.05 22.85
CA GLN A 137 21.48 -22.64 24.26
C GLN A 137 20.02 -22.52 24.71
N LEU A 138 19.07 -22.44 23.77
CA LEU A 138 17.65 -22.39 24.09
C LEU A 138 17.19 -23.70 24.76
N PRO A 139 16.34 -23.66 25.79
CA PRO A 139 15.82 -24.87 26.41
C PRO A 139 15.00 -25.69 25.41
N SER A 140 15.00 -27.02 25.60
CA SER A 140 14.10 -27.89 24.83
C SER A 140 12.64 -27.58 25.17
N ILE A 141 11.76 -27.60 24.16
CA ILE A 141 10.34 -27.37 24.37
C ILE A 141 9.75 -28.55 25.15
N ARG A 142 9.04 -28.25 26.24
CA ARG A 142 8.50 -29.26 27.17
C ARG A 142 6.98 -29.27 27.19
N ASN A 143 6.38 -28.09 27.08
CA ASN A 143 4.96 -27.91 27.36
C ASN A 143 4.18 -27.73 26.06
N ARG A 144 3.13 -28.53 25.88
CA ARG A 144 2.12 -28.28 24.86
C ARG A 144 1.25 -27.11 25.30
N LEU A 145 1.21 -26.04 24.50
CA LEU A 145 0.42 -24.85 24.79
C LEU A 145 -0.91 -24.89 24.05
N SER A 146 -2.02 -24.74 24.77
CA SER A 146 -3.37 -24.56 24.23
C SER A 146 -3.84 -23.13 24.47
N ILE A 147 -4.06 -22.35 23.41
CA ILE A 147 -4.31 -20.91 23.52
C ILE A 147 -5.79 -20.58 23.44
N THR A 148 -6.29 -19.84 24.43
CA THR A 148 -7.62 -19.23 24.42
C THR A 148 -7.47 -17.71 24.50
N ILE A 149 -8.01 -16.98 23.52
CA ILE A 149 -8.08 -15.53 23.59
C ILE A 149 -9.34 -15.12 24.35
N LYS A 150 -9.19 -14.22 25.32
CA LYS A 150 -10.28 -13.68 26.13
C LYS A 150 -10.38 -12.17 25.94
N GLY A 151 -11.62 -11.68 25.89
CA GLY A 151 -11.91 -10.25 25.74
C GLY A 151 -11.73 -9.74 24.31
N GLU A 152 -12.13 -8.50 24.12
CA GLU A 152 -12.00 -7.79 22.83
C GLU A 152 -11.11 -6.56 23.01
N ILE A 153 -10.34 -6.24 21.97
CA ILE A 153 -9.49 -5.05 21.94
C ILE A 153 -10.37 -3.81 22.20
N GLY A 154 -9.92 -2.93 23.09
CA GLY A 154 -10.61 -1.69 23.43
C GLY A 154 -11.79 -1.85 24.38
N SER A 155 -12.08 -3.06 24.88
CA SER A 155 -13.19 -3.30 25.82
C SER A 155 -12.96 -2.67 27.20
N THR A 156 -11.72 -2.59 27.68
CA THR A 156 -11.42 -1.85 28.92
C THR A 156 -11.33 -0.34 28.65
N PRO A 157 -12.09 0.51 29.39
CA PRO A 157 -11.99 1.97 29.28
C PRO A 157 -10.57 2.47 29.56
N GLN A 158 -10.13 3.52 28.85
CA GLN A 158 -8.75 4.04 28.90
C GLN A 158 -8.20 4.24 30.33
N ALA A 159 -9.01 4.75 31.25
CA ALA A 159 -8.61 5.02 32.64
C ALA A 159 -8.36 3.76 33.49
N GLN A 160 -8.80 2.58 33.02
CA GLN A 160 -8.74 1.31 33.75
C GLN A 160 -7.78 0.30 33.10
N ARG A 161 -7.23 0.61 31.92
CA ARG A 161 -6.30 -0.27 31.20
C ARG A 161 -5.02 -0.46 32.01
N ARG A 162 -4.57 -1.71 32.12
CA ARG A 162 -3.23 -2.01 32.67
C ARG A 162 -2.18 -1.54 31.68
N GLU A 163 -1.17 -0.83 32.15
CA GLU A 163 -0.03 -0.46 31.29
C GLU A 163 0.88 -1.66 31.03
N PHE A 164 1.12 -2.49 32.06
CA PHE A 164 2.04 -3.63 32.00
C PHE A 164 1.30 -4.95 32.04
N THR A 165 1.88 -5.95 31.37
CA THR A 165 1.34 -7.31 31.36
C THR A 165 1.46 -7.97 32.73
N GLN A 166 0.39 -8.63 33.17
CA GLN A 166 0.34 -9.41 34.40
C GLN A 166 0.04 -10.88 34.06
N THR A 167 0.77 -11.80 34.69
CA THR A 167 0.61 -13.23 34.46
C THR A 167 0.29 -13.95 35.77
N TYR A 168 -0.74 -14.78 35.75
CA TYR A 168 -1.17 -15.61 36.88
C TYR A 168 -1.09 -17.08 36.46
N ILE A 169 -0.48 -17.92 37.27
CA ILE A 169 -0.31 -19.35 37.00
C ILE A 169 -0.92 -20.15 38.13
N GLU A 170 -1.84 -21.05 37.79
CA GLU A 170 -2.50 -21.96 38.71
C GLU A 170 -2.51 -23.37 38.10
N ALA A 171 -1.79 -24.30 38.72
CA ALA A 171 -1.56 -25.64 38.18
C ALA A 171 -1.06 -25.60 36.73
N ASN A 172 -1.80 -26.20 35.78
CA ASN A 172 -1.50 -26.20 34.35
C ASN A 172 -2.27 -25.12 33.57
N THR A 173 -2.73 -24.05 34.23
CA THR A 173 -3.39 -22.90 33.59
C THR A 173 -2.58 -21.63 33.83
N ALA A 174 -2.28 -20.90 32.76
CA ALA A 174 -1.64 -19.60 32.80
C ALA A 174 -2.56 -18.54 32.19
N THR A 175 -2.84 -17.47 32.91
CA THR A 175 -3.59 -16.31 32.41
C THR A 175 -2.65 -15.13 32.21
N ILE A 176 -2.58 -14.61 30.99
CA ILE A 176 -1.79 -13.44 30.60
C ILE A 176 -2.75 -12.27 30.34
N HIS A 177 -2.77 -11.27 31.21
CA HIS A 177 -3.46 -10.00 30.95
C HIS A 177 -2.51 -9.06 30.22
N VAL A 178 -2.78 -8.80 28.94
CA VAL A 178 -1.89 -8.04 28.07
C VAL A 178 -1.98 -6.54 28.38
N GLY A 179 -0.87 -5.93 28.77
CA GLY A 179 -0.81 -4.50 29.07
C GLY A 179 -0.82 -3.61 27.82
N ASP A 180 -1.42 -2.42 27.94
CA ASP A 180 -1.55 -1.38 26.91
C ASP A 180 -0.29 -0.52 26.76
N SER A 181 0.87 -1.17 26.64
CA SER A 181 2.15 -0.53 26.35
C SER A 181 3.03 -1.43 25.49
N ARG A 182 4.08 -0.84 24.90
CA ARG A 182 5.12 -1.59 24.21
C ARG A 182 5.72 -2.66 25.13
N GLU A 183 6.06 -2.27 26.35
CA GLU A 183 6.60 -3.13 27.39
C GLU A 183 5.61 -4.26 27.75
N GLY A 184 4.31 -3.96 27.78
CA GLY A 184 3.24 -4.93 27.96
C GLY A 184 3.21 -5.98 26.85
N TRP A 185 3.22 -5.55 25.59
CA TRP A 185 3.19 -6.45 24.43
C TRP A 185 4.41 -7.35 24.40
N VAL A 186 5.60 -6.75 24.55
CA VAL A 186 6.88 -7.47 24.63
C VAL A 186 6.85 -8.52 25.74
N LYS A 187 6.41 -8.15 26.95
CA LYS A 187 6.34 -9.09 28.06
C LYS A 187 5.31 -10.19 27.81
N SER A 188 4.17 -9.91 27.18
CA SER A 188 3.17 -10.92 26.87
C SER A 188 3.68 -11.97 25.87
N TYR A 189 4.38 -11.51 24.82
CA TYR A 189 5.01 -12.37 23.83
C TYR A 189 6.11 -13.22 24.45
N GLN A 190 7.04 -12.60 25.19
CA GLN A 190 8.11 -13.32 25.88
C GLN A 190 7.56 -14.34 26.88
N THR A 191 6.52 -13.99 27.65
CA THR A 191 5.89 -14.89 28.61
C THR A 191 5.34 -16.14 27.93
N LEU A 192 4.71 -15.99 26.75
CA LEU A 192 4.23 -17.15 25.99
C LEU A 192 5.37 -18.11 25.64
N LEU A 193 6.52 -17.58 25.19
CA LEU A 193 7.70 -18.39 24.88
C LEU A 193 8.25 -19.08 26.13
N GLU A 194 8.36 -18.35 27.24
CA GLU A 194 8.83 -18.88 28.54
C GLU A 194 7.95 -20.06 29.00
N LEU A 195 6.62 -19.95 28.89
CA LEU A 195 5.67 -21.01 29.27
C LEU A 195 5.90 -22.32 28.51
N SER A 196 6.45 -22.30 27.29
CA SER A 196 6.73 -23.52 26.51
C SER A 196 7.84 -24.39 27.10
N THR A 197 8.65 -23.83 27.99
CA THR A 197 9.83 -24.48 28.61
C THR A 197 9.82 -24.48 30.13
N ASP A 198 8.77 -23.91 30.73
CA ASP A 198 8.63 -23.78 32.18
C ASP A 198 8.47 -25.14 32.85
N GLU A 199 9.38 -25.46 33.77
CA GLU A 199 9.46 -26.77 34.42
C GLU A 199 8.37 -27.00 35.46
N ARG A 200 7.63 -25.96 35.85
CA ARG A 200 6.57 -26.06 36.87
C ARG A 200 5.35 -26.83 36.37
N PHE A 201 5.18 -26.97 35.06
CA PHE A 201 4.05 -27.66 34.47
C PHE A 201 4.33 -29.17 34.34
N THR A 202 3.29 -29.97 34.59
CA THR A 202 3.37 -31.44 34.56
C THR A 202 2.54 -32.07 33.43
N GLY A 203 1.96 -31.25 32.54
CA GLY A 203 1.12 -31.67 31.43
C GLY A 203 0.79 -30.52 30.49
N ASP A 204 -0.25 -30.70 29.66
CA ASP A 204 -0.70 -29.68 28.72
C ASP A 204 -1.09 -28.37 29.44
N VAL A 205 -0.55 -27.26 28.96
CA VAL A 205 -0.74 -25.94 29.57
C VAL A 205 -1.84 -25.19 28.83
N GLN A 206 -2.90 -24.85 29.56
CA GLN A 206 -3.95 -23.96 29.07
C GLN A 206 -3.53 -22.51 29.27
N VAL A 207 -3.35 -21.76 28.19
CA VAL A 207 -2.94 -20.35 28.23
C VAL A 207 -4.11 -19.47 27.82
N ILE A 208 -4.64 -18.70 28.77
CA ILE A 208 -5.68 -17.72 28.55
C ILE A 208 -5.01 -16.37 28.33
N VAL A 209 -5.16 -15.78 27.15
CA VAL A 209 -4.61 -14.46 26.83
C VAL A 209 -5.73 -13.45 26.78
N ASP A 210 -5.77 -12.58 27.80
CA ASP A 210 -6.76 -11.52 27.93
C ASP A 210 -6.25 -10.23 27.31
N ILE A 211 -6.88 -9.80 26.20
CA ILE A 211 -6.48 -8.63 25.40
C ILE A 211 -7.35 -7.40 25.68
N SER A 212 -8.23 -7.46 26.68
CA SER A 212 -9.25 -6.42 26.95
C SER A 212 -8.66 -5.03 27.17
N ASP A 213 -7.46 -4.98 27.77
CA ASP A 213 -6.77 -3.74 28.12
C ASP A 213 -6.08 -3.08 26.92
N VAL A 214 -5.85 -3.80 25.83
CA VAL A 214 -5.15 -3.26 24.65
C VAL A 214 -6.02 -2.21 23.95
N ARG A 215 -5.46 -1.02 23.72
CA ARG A 215 -6.14 0.11 23.05
C ARG A 215 -6.66 -0.26 21.66
N GLN A 216 -7.73 0.38 21.22
CA GLN A 216 -8.30 0.11 19.89
C GLN A 216 -7.46 0.71 18.76
N SER A 217 -7.71 0.24 17.54
CA SER A 217 -7.09 0.80 16.33
C SER A 217 -7.45 2.28 16.19
N GLY A 218 -6.48 3.12 15.80
CA GLY A 218 -6.65 4.56 15.65
C GLY A 218 -6.40 5.39 16.93
N GLU A 219 -6.08 4.80 18.09
CA GLU A 219 -5.67 5.61 19.25
C GLU A 219 -4.23 6.13 19.10
N THR A 220 -4.00 7.42 19.39
CA THR A 220 -2.66 8.05 19.23
C THR A 220 -1.61 7.43 20.17
N LEU A 221 -0.43 7.14 19.64
CA LEU A 221 0.71 6.63 20.40
C LEU A 221 1.48 7.79 21.05
N LYS A 222 1.75 7.66 22.36
CA LYS A 222 2.56 8.65 23.10
C LYS A 222 4.04 8.48 22.73
N GLY A 223 4.62 9.47 22.03
CA GLY A 223 6.05 9.55 21.76
C GLY A 223 6.46 9.20 20.33
N PHE A 224 6.35 7.92 19.95
CA PHE A 224 6.82 7.38 18.67
C PHE A 224 5.73 6.53 18.00
N GLY A 225 5.48 6.69 16.69
CA GLY A 225 4.68 5.73 15.90
C GLY A 225 3.29 6.14 15.37
N GLY A 226 2.83 7.39 15.50
CA GLY A 226 1.52 7.77 14.92
C GLY A 226 0.34 7.21 15.73
N MET A 227 -0.49 6.34 15.16
CA MET A 227 -1.67 5.75 15.82
C MET A 227 -1.52 4.23 15.95
N ALA A 228 -2.20 3.64 16.93
CA ALA A 228 -2.14 2.21 17.24
C ALA A 228 -2.94 1.36 16.23
N ASN A 229 -2.47 0.13 15.97
CA ASN A 229 -3.23 -0.88 15.23
C ASN A 229 -2.90 -2.31 15.74
N PRO A 230 -3.69 -2.84 16.68
CA PRO A 230 -3.42 -4.12 17.37
C PRO A 230 -4.07 -5.35 16.75
N VAL A 231 -4.70 -5.24 15.58
CA VAL A 231 -5.58 -6.30 15.02
C VAL A 231 -4.91 -7.67 14.86
N LYS A 232 -3.59 -7.71 14.68
CA LYS A 232 -2.84 -8.98 14.52
C LYS A 232 -2.36 -9.60 15.84
N LEU A 233 -2.45 -8.85 16.95
CA LEU A 233 -1.99 -9.29 18.27
C LEU A 233 -2.72 -10.56 18.77
N PRO A 234 -4.05 -10.72 18.64
CA PRO A 234 -4.72 -11.92 19.12
C PRO A 234 -4.22 -13.20 18.43
N GLY A 235 -4.01 -13.14 17.12
CA GLY A 235 -3.55 -14.28 16.33
C GLY A 235 -2.07 -14.64 16.56
N LEU A 236 -1.25 -13.71 17.06
CA LEU A 236 0.17 -13.95 17.37
C LEU A 236 0.34 -15.16 18.28
N TYR A 237 -0.41 -15.21 19.39
CA TYR A 237 -0.24 -16.24 20.42
C TYR A 237 -0.53 -17.65 19.88
N GLN A 238 -1.56 -17.79 19.06
CA GLN A 238 -1.93 -19.07 18.45
C GLN A 238 -0.87 -19.54 17.43
N ARG A 239 -0.33 -18.64 16.61
CA ARG A 239 0.71 -18.97 15.62
C ARG A 239 2.02 -19.35 16.30
N CYS A 240 2.44 -18.60 17.31
CA CYS A 240 3.62 -18.94 18.11
C CYS A 240 3.45 -20.31 18.82
N ALA A 241 2.29 -20.57 19.44
CA ALA A 241 2.02 -21.86 20.06
C ALA A 241 2.06 -23.02 19.05
N SER A 242 1.55 -22.83 17.83
CA SER A 242 1.63 -23.81 16.75
C SER A 242 3.08 -24.18 16.42
N ILE A 243 3.95 -23.17 16.28
CA ILE A 243 5.39 -23.36 16.01
C ILE A 243 6.05 -24.11 17.17
N LEU A 244 5.86 -23.63 18.41
CA LEU A 244 6.46 -24.24 19.60
C LEU A 244 6.01 -25.69 19.80
N ASN A 245 4.72 -25.98 19.60
CA ASN A 245 4.17 -27.32 19.77
C ASN A 245 4.73 -28.35 18.77
N LYS A 246 5.22 -27.92 17.59
CA LYS A 246 5.93 -28.80 16.63
C LYS A 246 7.32 -29.24 17.13
N ALA A 247 7.84 -28.61 18.18
CA ALA A 247 9.17 -28.87 18.73
C ALA A 247 9.16 -29.53 20.13
N ILE A 248 8.01 -29.99 20.62
CA ILE A 248 7.92 -30.69 21.93
C ILE A 248 8.92 -31.85 22.00
N GLY A 249 9.72 -31.88 23.06
CA GLY A 249 10.75 -32.88 23.31
C GLY A 249 12.12 -32.56 22.68
N ARG A 250 12.28 -31.44 21.98
CA ARG A 250 13.54 -31.01 21.36
C ARG A 250 13.75 -29.50 21.43
N GLN A 251 14.95 -29.05 21.07
CA GLN A 251 15.24 -27.64 20.86
C GLN A 251 14.66 -27.16 19.52
N LEU A 252 14.42 -25.85 19.43
CA LEU A 252 14.01 -25.20 18.18
C LEU A 252 15.16 -25.25 17.16
N ASN A 253 14.82 -25.42 15.89
CA ASN A 253 15.78 -25.20 14.80
C ASN A 253 15.84 -23.72 14.40
N SER A 254 16.76 -23.39 13.48
CA SER A 254 16.96 -22.01 13.01
C SER A 254 15.74 -21.42 12.30
N VAL A 255 15.00 -22.25 11.55
CA VAL A 255 13.78 -21.83 10.84
C VAL A 255 12.66 -21.50 11.82
N GLU A 256 12.43 -22.36 12.81
CA GLU A 256 11.43 -22.14 13.87
C GLU A 256 11.76 -20.89 14.70
N CYS A 257 13.04 -20.68 15.01
CA CYS A 257 13.52 -19.45 15.61
C CYS A 257 13.19 -18.23 14.74
N CYS A 258 13.48 -18.29 13.44
CA CYS A 258 13.17 -17.20 12.51
C CYS A 258 11.67 -16.90 12.46
N LEU A 259 10.84 -17.94 12.33
CA LEU A 259 9.38 -17.83 12.29
C LEU A 259 8.83 -17.12 13.53
N LEU A 260 9.31 -17.45 14.74
CA LEU A 260 8.85 -16.79 15.97
C LEU A 260 9.18 -15.27 15.96
N ILE A 261 10.37 -14.90 15.51
CA ILE A 261 10.78 -13.49 15.39
C ILE A 261 9.92 -12.76 14.34
N ASP A 262 9.69 -13.41 13.20
CA ASP A 262 8.91 -12.85 12.11
C ASP A 262 7.42 -12.72 12.46
N GLU A 263 6.87 -13.63 13.26
CA GLU A 263 5.51 -13.51 13.79
C GLU A 263 5.31 -12.27 14.67
N ALA A 264 6.29 -11.98 15.53
CA ALA A 264 6.30 -10.74 16.29
C ALA A 264 6.39 -9.52 15.35
N ALA A 265 7.24 -9.58 14.32
CA ALA A 265 7.39 -8.50 13.34
C ALA A 265 6.11 -8.26 12.51
N VAL A 266 5.43 -9.32 12.04
CA VAL A 266 4.12 -9.22 11.35
C VAL A 266 3.11 -8.48 12.23
N THR A 267 3.11 -8.77 13.53
CA THR A 267 2.21 -8.15 14.51
C THR A 267 2.53 -6.67 14.73
N ILE A 268 3.81 -6.28 14.75
CA ILE A 268 4.25 -4.89 14.94
C ILE A 268 4.11 -4.05 13.67
N VAL A 269 4.37 -4.63 12.49
CA VAL A 269 4.29 -3.89 11.20
C VAL A 269 2.85 -3.51 10.87
N ALA A 270 1.86 -4.29 11.33
CA ALA A 270 0.46 -3.87 11.32
C ALA A 270 0.24 -2.56 12.12
N GLY A 271 1.05 -2.32 13.15
CA GLY A 271 1.08 -1.10 13.97
C GLY A 271 1.81 0.11 13.37
N ASN A 272 2.36 0.01 12.16
CA ASN A 272 2.99 1.13 11.45
C ASN A 272 2.16 1.52 10.24
N ILE A 273 1.20 2.41 10.48
CA ILE A 273 0.34 3.07 9.49
C ILE A 273 1.20 3.74 8.42
N ARG A 274 1.35 3.15 7.23
CA ARG A 274 2.23 3.75 6.22
C ARG A 274 1.74 3.79 4.79
N ARG A 275 0.72 3.07 4.32
CA ARG A 275 0.26 3.15 2.92
C ARG A 275 -1.18 2.64 2.79
N CYS A 276 -2.12 3.52 2.51
CA CYS A 276 -3.53 3.13 2.52
C CYS A 276 -4.34 3.93 1.49
N LEU A 277 -5.42 3.32 1.02
CA LEU A 277 -6.44 3.88 0.14
C LEU A 277 -7.76 4.07 0.90
N PRO A 278 -8.59 5.06 0.53
CA PRO A 278 -9.88 5.28 1.17
C PRO A 278 -10.88 4.16 0.85
N GLU A 279 -11.85 3.93 1.73
CA GLU A 279 -12.82 2.81 1.67
C GLU A 279 -13.51 2.59 0.32
N GLU A 280 -13.77 3.69 -0.39
CA GLU A 280 -14.48 3.72 -1.66
C GLU A 280 -13.59 3.49 -2.89
N ALA A 281 -12.27 3.47 -2.73
CA ALA A 281 -11.32 3.34 -3.83
C ALA A 281 -11.55 2.03 -4.59
N LEU A 282 -11.80 2.12 -5.90
CA LEU A 282 -12.22 0.98 -6.72
C LEU A 282 -11.00 0.20 -7.24
N VAL A 283 -10.78 -0.99 -6.68
CA VAL A 283 -9.74 -1.92 -7.10
C VAL A 283 -10.20 -2.68 -8.34
N HIS A 284 -9.31 -2.77 -9.34
CA HIS A 284 -9.55 -3.57 -10.53
C HIS A 284 -9.35 -5.05 -10.19
N THR A 285 -10.44 -5.81 -10.12
CA THR A 285 -10.41 -7.25 -9.84
C THR A 285 -10.90 -8.05 -11.03
N GLU A 286 -10.61 -9.35 -11.04
CA GLU A 286 -11.18 -10.26 -12.04
C GLU A 286 -12.71 -10.29 -11.97
N SER A 287 -13.27 -10.11 -10.76
CA SER A 287 -14.72 -10.06 -10.54
C SER A 287 -15.38 -8.71 -10.88
N GLY A 288 -14.60 -7.72 -11.31
CA GLY A 288 -15.06 -6.37 -11.65
C GLY A 288 -14.43 -5.29 -10.75
N LEU A 289 -15.07 -4.13 -10.67
CA LEU A 289 -14.62 -3.05 -9.78
C LEU A 289 -15.12 -3.29 -8.36
N VAL A 290 -14.19 -3.55 -7.44
CA VAL A 290 -14.52 -3.82 -6.04
C VAL A 290 -13.97 -2.67 -5.19
N PRO A 291 -14.80 -1.99 -4.38
CA PRO A 291 -14.30 -1.04 -3.39
C PRO A 291 -13.28 -1.72 -2.49
N ILE A 292 -12.15 -1.06 -2.18
CA ILE A 292 -11.07 -1.69 -1.43
C ILE A 292 -11.57 -2.27 -0.10
N ALA A 293 -12.49 -1.60 0.59
CA ALA A 293 -13.09 -2.10 1.84
C ALA A 293 -13.83 -3.45 1.70
N LYS A 294 -14.26 -3.79 0.48
CA LYS A 294 -14.98 -5.03 0.13
C LYS A 294 -14.04 -6.11 -0.44
N VAL A 295 -12.78 -5.81 -0.75
CA VAL A 295 -11.80 -6.80 -1.21
C VAL A 295 -11.54 -7.84 -0.11
N ARG A 296 -11.33 -9.09 -0.51
CA ARG A 296 -11.06 -10.23 0.37
C ARG A 296 -9.77 -10.92 -0.03
N VAL A 297 -9.17 -11.62 0.93
CA VAL A 297 -8.06 -12.54 0.65
C VAL A 297 -8.55 -13.63 -0.29
N GLY A 298 -7.78 -13.90 -1.34
CA GLY A 298 -8.13 -14.80 -2.44
C GLY A 298 -8.66 -14.08 -3.69
N ASP A 299 -9.19 -12.85 -3.57
CA ASP A 299 -9.62 -12.09 -4.74
C ASP A 299 -8.43 -11.84 -5.68
N ARG A 300 -8.64 -12.00 -6.99
CA ARG A 300 -7.59 -11.78 -7.99
C ARG A 300 -7.66 -10.33 -8.48
N VAL A 301 -6.61 -9.56 -8.20
CA VAL A 301 -6.50 -8.13 -8.57
C VAL A 301 -5.58 -7.94 -9.78
N LEU A 302 -5.90 -6.96 -10.62
CA LEU A 302 -5.09 -6.61 -11.78
C LEU A 302 -3.79 -5.93 -11.34
N THR A 303 -2.69 -6.29 -11.99
CA THR A 303 -1.33 -5.77 -11.77
C THR A 303 -0.67 -5.46 -13.11
N SER A 304 0.56 -4.93 -13.15
CA SER A 304 1.26 -4.72 -14.43
C SER A 304 1.53 -6.02 -15.22
N LYS A 305 1.46 -7.19 -14.55
CA LYS A 305 1.73 -8.50 -15.14
C LYS A 305 0.50 -9.42 -15.17
N GLY A 306 -0.70 -8.87 -15.07
CA GLY A 306 -1.96 -9.62 -15.08
C GLY A 306 -2.57 -9.81 -13.69
N PHE A 307 -3.40 -10.85 -13.51
CA PHE A 307 -4.19 -11.03 -12.28
C PHE A 307 -3.49 -11.90 -11.23
N TYR A 308 -3.28 -11.34 -10.05
CA TYR A 308 -2.65 -12.00 -8.90
C TYR A 308 -3.57 -12.01 -7.67
N PRO A 309 -3.53 -13.05 -6.83
CA PRO A 309 -4.38 -13.14 -5.65
C PRO A 309 -3.94 -12.18 -4.54
N VAL A 310 -4.93 -11.62 -3.84
CA VAL A 310 -4.74 -10.90 -2.58
C VAL A 310 -4.41 -11.91 -1.49
N THR A 311 -3.27 -11.72 -0.83
CA THR A 311 -2.78 -12.58 0.26
C THR A 311 -3.09 -12.01 1.64
N ASN A 312 -3.31 -10.70 1.74
CA ASN A 312 -3.62 -10.05 3.01
C ASN A 312 -4.50 -8.83 2.80
N PHE A 313 -5.31 -8.53 3.81
CA PHE A 313 -6.23 -7.40 3.84
C PHE A 313 -6.05 -6.65 5.15
N PHE A 314 -5.85 -5.33 5.07
CA PHE A 314 -5.55 -4.49 6.22
C PHE A 314 -6.61 -3.40 6.37
N VAL A 315 -7.16 -3.28 7.59
CA VAL A 315 -7.96 -2.12 8.00
C VAL A 315 -7.06 -1.19 8.79
N GLN A 316 -6.92 0.06 8.33
CA GLN A 316 -5.87 0.97 8.80
C GLN A 316 -6.42 2.15 9.63
N GLY A 317 -7.74 2.20 9.84
CA GLY A 317 -8.39 3.23 10.64
C GLY A 317 -8.71 4.48 9.83
N GLU A 318 -9.18 5.52 10.51
CA GLU A 318 -9.41 6.82 9.88
C GLU A 318 -8.09 7.57 9.70
N GLN A 319 -7.83 8.06 8.48
CA GLN A 319 -6.61 8.79 8.15
C GLN A 319 -6.86 10.01 7.27
N SER A 320 -5.95 10.98 7.35
CA SER A 320 -5.92 12.14 6.45
C SER A 320 -5.44 11.73 5.05
N LEU A 321 -6.21 12.11 4.02
CA LEU A 321 -5.91 11.85 2.63
C LEU A 321 -5.21 13.04 1.96
N CYS A 322 -4.36 12.75 0.99
CA CYS A 322 -3.97 13.69 -0.06
C CYS A 322 -4.68 13.33 -1.37
N ARG A 323 -4.77 14.30 -2.27
CA ARG A 323 -5.34 14.17 -3.59
C ARG A 323 -4.27 14.49 -4.62
N ILE A 324 -3.93 13.50 -5.42
CA ILE A 324 -3.04 13.66 -6.56
C ILE A 324 -3.88 14.21 -7.71
N GLN A 325 -3.62 15.46 -8.11
CA GLN A 325 -4.24 16.09 -9.26
C GLN A 325 -3.49 15.66 -10.52
N THR A 326 -4.20 15.10 -11.48
CA THR A 326 -3.64 14.67 -12.76
C THR A 326 -4.28 15.45 -13.91
N GLN A 327 -3.71 15.32 -15.10
CA GLN A 327 -4.32 15.91 -16.31
C GLN A 327 -5.70 15.31 -16.63
N ASP A 328 -6.06 14.17 -16.06
CA ASP A 328 -7.28 13.43 -16.37
C ASP A 328 -8.33 13.49 -15.26
N GLY A 329 -7.96 13.90 -14.06
CA GLY A 329 -8.85 13.93 -12.91
C GLY A 329 -8.06 14.00 -11.62
N SER A 330 -8.51 13.29 -10.59
CA SER A 330 -7.79 13.21 -9.33
C SER A 330 -7.88 11.83 -8.70
N PHE A 331 -6.87 11.48 -7.90
CA PHE A 331 -6.78 10.21 -7.19
C PHE A 331 -6.48 10.48 -5.71
N GLU A 332 -7.28 9.93 -4.80
CA GLU A 332 -7.14 10.15 -3.36
C GLU A 332 -6.48 8.96 -2.67
N CYS A 333 -5.48 9.23 -1.85
CA CYS A 333 -4.79 8.21 -1.05
C CYS A 333 -4.11 8.85 0.16
N THR A 334 -3.53 8.05 1.05
CA THR A 334 -2.71 8.61 2.13
C THR A 334 -1.39 9.17 1.59
N ALA A 335 -0.84 10.17 2.28
CA ALA A 335 0.39 10.87 1.90
C ALA A 335 1.60 9.95 1.58
N ASP A 336 1.73 8.86 2.33
CA ASP A 336 2.82 7.89 2.20
C ASP A 336 2.49 6.73 1.23
N HIS A 337 1.26 6.64 0.72
CA HIS A 337 0.87 5.64 -0.27
C HIS A 337 1.72 5.79 -1.53
N LYS A 338 2.15 4.67 -2.12
CA LYS A 338 3.07 4.68 -3.27
C LYS A 338 2.33 4.46 -4.57
N VAL A 339 2.67 5.26 -5.57
CA VAL A 339 2.14 5.22 -6.93
C VAL A 339 3.29 5.03 -7.90
N ALA A 340 3.09 4.21 -8.93
CA ALA A 340 4.11 3.94 -9.94
C ALA A 340 4.31 5.15 -10.86
N VAL A 341 5.56 5.57 -11.04
CA VAL A 341 5.97 6.67 -11.92
C VAL A 341 6.97 6.13 -12.94
N PHE A 342 6.71 6.35 -14.23
CA PHE A 342 7.61 5.96 -15.31
C PHE A 342 9.00 6.59 -15.13
N THR A 343 10.03 5.77 -15.31
CA THR A 343 11.42 6.22 -15.42
C THR A 343 11.86 6.33 -16.89
N ASP A 344 11.21 5.60 -17.79
CA ASP A 344 11.47 5.63 -19.23
C ASP A 344 10.23 5.31 -20.07
N VAL A 345 10.44 5.22 -21.39
CA VAL A 345 9.42 4.93 -22.41
C VAL A 345 9.18 3.43 -22.65
N TYR A 346 10.01 2.55 -22.08
CA TYR A 346 9.96 1.10 -22.29
C TYR A 346 9.09 0.41 -21.24
N GLY A 347 8.62 1.15 -20.24
CA GLY A 347 7.73 0.63 -19.21
C GLY A 347 8.41 0.38 -17.88
N ASN A 348 9.66 0.82 -17.69
CA ASN A 348 10.29 0.80 -16.38
C ASN A 348 9.73 1.92 -15.51
N TYR A 349 9.58 1.65 -14.22
CA TYR A 349 9.03 2.58 -13.26
C TYR A 349 9.63 2.42 -11.87
N GLN A 350 9.41 3.46 -11.06
CA GLN A 350 9.72 3.46 -9.64
C GLN A 350 8.46 3.79 -8.84
N MET A 351 8.39 3.29 -7.61
CA MET A 351 7.28 3.55 -6.70
C MET A 351 7.55 4.82 -5.88
N VAL A 352 6.80 5.88 -6.13
CA VAL A 352 6.95 7.20 -5.50
C VAL A 352 5.80 7.44 -4.52
N LYS A 353 6.08 7.99 -3.34
CA LYS A 353 5.02 8.34 -2.39
C LYS A 353 4.16 9.47 -2.95
N ALA A 354 2.86 9.44 -2.66
CA ALA A 354 1.90 10.43 -3.13
C ALA A 354 2.32 11.86 -2.79
N GLN A 355 2.77 12.12 -1.55
CA GLN A 355 3.24 13.44 -1.12
C GLN A 355 4.54 13.92 -1.81
N ASP A 356 5.30 13.00 -2.42
CA ASP A 356 6.59 13.28 -3.03
C ASP A 356 6.49 13.48 -4.55
N LEU A 357 5.31 13.21 -5.15
CA LEU A 357 5.06 13.43 -6.57
C LEU A 357 5.23 14.91 -6.95
N GLN A 358 5.89 15.13 -8.07
CA GLN A 358 6.11 16.45 -8.65
C GLN A 358 5.20 16.68 -9.86
N SER A 359 4.86 17.95 -10.10
CA SER A 359 4.17 18.32 -11.34
C SER A 359 5.03 17.92 -12.55
N GLY A 360 4.44 17.18 -13.48
CA GLY A 360 5.13 16.62 -14.63
C GLY A 360 5.55 15.16 -14.47
N ASP A 361 5.44 14.55 -13.29
CA ASP A 361 5.61 13.10 -13.17
C ASP A 361 4.59 12.35 -14.05
N ARG A 362 4.96 11.16 -14.53
CA ARG A 362 4.09 10.31 -15.37
C ARG A 362 3.67 9.08 -14.58
N LEU A 363 2.46 9.11 -14.04
CA LEU A 363 1.86 7.94 -13.41
C LEU A 363 1.54 6.88 -14.46
N ILE A 364 1.50 5.63 -14.03
CA ILE A 364 1.13 4.50 -14.88
C ILE A 364 -0.38 4.29 -14.83
N PHE A 365 -1.02 4.43 -15.98
CA PHE A 365 -2.35 3.86 -16.22
C PHE A 365 -2.23 2.53 -16.98
N VAL A 366 -2.96 1.51 -16.54
CA VAL A 366 -2.96 0.17 -17.15
C VAL A 366 -4.18 0.02 -18.06
N PRO A 367 -4.02 0.06 -19.40
CA PRO A 367 -5.14 0.03 -20.35
C PRO A 367 -5.65 -1.39 -20.62
N GLN A 368 -5.99 -2.11 -19.55
CA GLN A 368 -6.49 -3.49 -19.63
C GLN A 368 -7.95 -3.58 -19.20
N THR A 369 -8.79 -4.16 -20.06
CA THR A 369 -10.18 -4.51 -19.72
C THR A 369 -10.19 -5.63 -18.67
N ILE A 370 -10.86 -5.41 -17.54
CA ILE A 370 -11.14 -6.48 -16.56
C ILE A 370 -12.42 -7.22 -16.95
N PRO A 371 -12.54 -8.54 -16.70
CA PRO A 371 -13.67 -9.34 -17.19
C PRO A 371 -14.99 -9.02 -16.47
N GLY A 372 -15.01 -9.03 -15.13
CA GLY A 372 -16.24 -8.90 -14.35
C GLY A 372 -16.98 -10.23 -14.22
N THR A 373 -18.04 -10.24 -13.41
CA THR A 373 -18.87 -11.42 -13.17
C THR A 373 -20.30 -11.20 -13.66
N PRO A 374 -21.01 -12.26 -14.09
CA PRO A 374 -22.45 -12.19 -14.29
C PRO A 374 -23.14 -11.84 -12.97
N THR A 375 -23.84 -10.71 -12.95
CA THR A 375 -24.54 -10.18 -11.79
C THR A 375 -26.04 -10.13 -12.05
N GLU A 376 -26.83 -9.99 -10.99
CA GLU A 376 -28.28 -9.88 -11.07
C GLU A 376 -28.74 -8.51 -10.58
N LEU A 377 -29.94 -8.11 -11.03
CA LEU A 377 -30.63 -6.97 -10.48
C LEU A 377 -31.03 -7.24 -9.02
N PRO A 378 -30.96 -6.23 -8.12
CA PRO A 378 -31.29 -6.41 -6.72
C PRO A 378 -32.74 -6.88 -6.53
N GLU A 379 -32.97 -7.70 -5.51
CA GLU A 379 -34.32 -8.14 -5.16
C GLU A 379 -35.21 -6.97 -4.71
N PHE A 380 -36.47 -6.98 -5.15
CA PHE A 380 -37.45 -6.00 -4.67
C PHE A 380 -38.08 -6.42 -3.33
N ARG A 381 -37.66 -5.77 -2.24
CA ARG A 381 -38.15 -6.02 -0.87
C ARG A 381 -39.21 -5.01 -0.38
N GLY A 382 -39.74 -4.18 -1.28
CA GLY A 382 -40.70 -3.11 -0.94
C GLY A 382 -42.07 -3.64 -0.51
N LYS A 383 -42.66 -3.05 0.54
CA LYS A 383 -44.07 -3.29 0.90
C LYS A 383 -44.97 -2.53 -0.07
N ILE A 384 -45.63 -3.26 -0.96
CA ILE A 384 -46.59 -2.71 -1.91
C ILE A 384 -47.99 -2.65 -1.27
N ALA A 385 -48.71 -1.54 -1.41
CA ALA A 385 -50.11 -1.44 -0.99
C ALA A 385 -50.99 -2.43 -1.77
N GLY A 386 -51.97 -3.08 -1.11
CA GLY A 386 -52.65 -4.29 -1.61
C GLY A 386 -53.44 -4.18 -2.92
N LYS A 387 -53.58 -3.00 -3.54
CA LYS A 387 -54.25 -2.79 -4.85
C LYS A 387 -53.28 -2.50 -6.01
N THR A 388 -51.98 -2.39 -5.77
CA THR A 388 -51.00 -2.03 -6.80
C THR A 388 -50.52 -3.27 -7.57
N LYS A 389 -50.46 -3.19 -8.91
CA LYS A 389 -49.93 -4.26 -9.78
C LYS A 389 -48.47 -4.54 -9.41
N LYS A 390 -48.14 -5.82 -9.17
CA LYS A 390 -46.77 -6.25 -8.89
C LYS A 390 -45.91 -6.10 -10.14
N ILE A 391 -44.62 -5.85 -9.95
CA ILE A 391 -43.61 -5.86 -11.02
C ILE A 391 -42.86 -7.19 -11.00
N THR A 392 -42.31 -7.55 -12.15
CA THR A 392 -41.30 -8.61 -12.28
C THR A 392 -39.93 -7.95 -12.32
N ILE A 393 -38.91 -8.57 -11.72
CA ILE A 393 -37.53 -8.09 -11.87
C ILE A 393 -36.88 -8.91 -12.99
N PRO A 394 -36.50 -8.29 -14.13
CA PRO A 394 -35.88 -9.01 -15.22
C PRO A 394 -34.44 -9.41 -14.89
N ALA A 395 -33.86 -10.29 -15.71
CA ALA A 395 -32.43 -10.55 -15.66
C ALA A 395 -31.64 -9.27 -16.01
N LEU A 396 -30.43 -9.13 -15.45
CA LEU A 396 -29.54 -8.03 -15.83
C LEU A 396 -28.92 -8.31 -17.21
N THR A 397 -29.65 -7.96 -18.26
CA THR A 397 -29.19 -7.99 -19.65
C THR A 397 -28.49 -6.68 -20.03
N PRO A 398 -27.76 -6.62 -21.16
CA PRO A 398 -27.26 -5.34 -21.69
C PRO A 398 -28.35 -4.28 -21.89
N ASP A 399 -29.56 -4.67 -22.27
CA ASP A 399 -30.68 -3.72 -22.41
C ASP A 399 -31.18 -3.21 -21.05
N ALA A 400 -31.26 -4.08 -20.04
CA ALA A 400 -31.56 -3.64 -18.67
C ALA A 400 -30.46 -2.71 -18.10
N ALA A 401 -29.19 -2.98 -18.40
CA ALA A 401 -28.07 -2.13 -18.01
C ALA A 401 -28.12 -0.76 -18.71
N TYR A 402 -28.40 -0.74 -20.03
CA TYR A 402 -28.63 0.48 -20.80
C TYR A 402 -29.78 1.30 -20.21
N PHE A 403 -30.90 0.65 -19.89
CA PHE A 403 -32.06 1.29 -19.27
C PHE A 403 -31.72 1.96 -17.93
N ILE A 404 -30.88 1.33 -17.09
CA ILE A 404 -30.41 1.92 -15.83
C ILE A 404 -29.48 3.11 -16.07
N GLY A 405 -28.57 3.02 -17.05
CA GLY A 405 -27.72 4.14 -17.45
C GLY A 405 -28.54 5.34 -17.92
N TYR A 406 -29.52 5.09 -18.79
CA TYR A 406 -30.43 6.11 -19.29
C TYR A 406 -31.32 6.69 -18.18
N LEU A 407 -31.76 5.87 -17.23
CA LEU A 407 -32.48 6.31 -16.03
C LEU A 407 -31.64 7.29 -15.21
N GLN A 408 -30.36 7.01 -15.01
CA GLN A 408 -29.46 7.85 -14.21
C GLN A 408 -29.12 9.18 -14.90
N GLY A 409 -29.09 9.23 -16.23
CA GLY A 409 -29.05 10.48 -17.00
C GLY A 409 -30.42 11.18 -17.04
N ASP A 410 -31.22 10.89 -18.07
CA ASP A 410 -32.46 11.61 -18.42
C ASP A 410 -33.76 10.98 -17.88
N GLY A 411 -33.66 9.94 -17.06
CA GLY A 411 -34.79 9.39 -16.32
C GLY A 411 -35.09 10.11 -15.01
N SER A 412 -36.31 9.98 -14.51
CA SER A 412 -36.73 10.49 -13.20
C SER A 412 -37.71 9.57 -12.50
N VAL A 413 -37.47 9.34 -11.21
CA VAL A 413 -38.40 8.70 -10.28
C VAL A 413 -39.16 9.82 -9.58
N SER A 414 -40.50 9.80 -9.62
CA SER A 414 -41.30 10.88 -9.05
C SER A 414 -41.31 10.85 -7.52
N SER A 415 -41.27 12.02 -6.88
CA SER A 415 -41.32 12.16 -5.42
C SER A 415 -42.67 11.79 -4.80
N ASP A 416 -43.74 11.75 -5.60
CA ASP A 416 -45.05 11.24 -5.17
C ASP A 416 -45.08 9.71 -5.06
N GLY A 417 -44.03 9.02 -5.52
CA GLY A 417 -43.92 7.56 -5.45
C GLY A 417 -44.75 6.81 -6.48
N LEU A 418 -45.34 7.50 -7.47
CA LEU A 418 -46.34 6.90 -8.37
C LEU A 418 -45.86 6.63 -9.79
N ARG A 419 -44.79 7.30 -10.25
CA ARG A 419 -44.46 7.39 -11.68
C ARG A 419 -42.96 7.35 -11.94
N VAL A 420 -42.58 6.80 -13.08
CA VAL A 420 -41.22 6.90 -13.62
C VAL A 420 -41.32 7.55 -14.99
N ARG A 421 -40.46 8.53 -15.28
CA ARG A 421 -40.45 9.27 -16.54
C ARG A 421 -39.09 9.25 -17.20
N PHE A 422 -39.07 9.18 -18.51
CA PHE A 422 -37.89 9.33 -19.34
C PHE A 422 -38.12 10.44 -20.35
N ARG A 423 -37.09 11.25 -20.60
CA ARG A 423 -37.09 12.23 -21.68
C ARG A 423 -36.20 11.73 -22.79
N VAL A 424 -36.71 11.75 -24.02
CA VAL A 424 -35.99 11.30 -25.20
C VAL A 424 -36.05 12.41 -26.25
N HIS A 425 -34.89 12.82 -26.78
CA HIS A 425 -34.84 13.87 -27.79
C HIS A 425 -35.63 13.48 -29.05
N GLU A 426 -36.20 14.47 -29.74
CA GLU A 426 -37.07 14.24 -30.92
C GLU A 426 -36.36 13.53 -32.09
N ASP A 427 -35.03 13.70 -32.18
CA ASP A 427 -34.20 13.14 -33.25
C ASP A 427 -33.90 11.64 -33.08
N ASP A 428 -34.14 11.06 -31.90
CA ASP A 428 -33.75 9.67 -31.57
C ASP A 428 -34.93 8.82 -31.04
N PRO A 429 -36.04 8.70 -31.80
CA PRO A 429 -37.26 8.03 -31.33
C PRO A 429 -37.05 6.54 -31.01
N ASN A 430 -36.06 5.87 -31.63
CA ASN A 430 -35.77 4.46 -31.40
C ASN A 430 -35.38 4.14 -29.95
N ILE A 431 -34.90 5.12 -29.18
CA ILE A 431 -34.63 4.97 -27.76
C ILE A 431 -35.93 4.70 -26.99
N LEU A 432 -37.06 5.31 -27.39
CA LEU A 432 -38.36 5.06 -26.76
C LEU A 432 -38.74 3.59 -26.85
N ASP A 433 -38.61 2.99 -28.03
CA ASP A 433 -38.96 1.59 -28.26
C ASP A 433 -38.12 0.65 -27.38
N ARG A 434 -36.83 0.95 -27.23
CA ARG A 434 -35.94 0.19 -26.35
C ARG A 434 -36.30 0.33 -24.88
N LEU A 435 -36.59 1.55 -24.42
CA LEU A 435 -37.02 1.80 -23.04
C LEU A 435 -38.38 1.14 -22.73
N ILE A 436 -39.30 1.14 -23.70
CA ILE A 436 -40.60 0.46 -23.60
C ILE A 436 -40.41 -1.05 -23.54
N ALA A 437 -39.54 -1.63 -24.37
CA ALA A 437 -39.24 -3.06 -24.38
C ALA A 437 -38.76 -3.53 -23.01
N VAL A 438 -37.77 -2.85 -22.41
CA VAL A 438 -37.29 -3.16 -21.06
C VAL A 438 -38.38 -2.91 -20.02
N GLY A 439 -39.18 -1.85 -20.16
CA GLY A 439 -40.34 -1.60 -19.29
C GLY A 439 -41.36 -2.74 -19.29
N ASN A 440 -41.60 -3.38 -20.44
CA ASN A 440 -42.47 -4.55 -20.56
C ASN A 440 -41.91 -5.77 -19.81
N GLU A 441 -40.59 -5.95 -19.77
CA GLU A 441 -39.95 -7.03 -18.99
C GLU A 441 -40.19 -6.87 -17.48
N PHE A 442 -40.38 -5.64 -17.00
CA PHE A 442 -40.81 -5.37 -15.62
C PHE A 442 -42.31 -5.69 -15.37
N GLY A 443 -43.04 -6.18 -16.37
CA GLY A 443 -44.47 -6.50 -16.31
C GLY A 443 -45.39 -5.29 -16.54
N LEU A 444 -44.87 -4.22 -17.16
CA LEU A 444 -45.60 -2.98 -17.40
C LEU A 444 -46.14 -2.89 -18.84
N GLU A 445 -47.35 -3.38 -19.05
CA GLU A 445 -48.01 -3.38 -20.37
C GLU A 445 -48.56 -2.00 -20.79
N THR A 446 -48.59 -1.02 -19.88
CA THR A 446 -49.18 0.30 -20.11
C THR A 446 -48.19 1.41 -19.81
N HIS A 447 -48.02 2.31 -20.77
CA HIS A 447 -47.21 3.53 -20.67
C HIS A 447 -47.94 4.70 -21.32
N THR A 448 -47.50 5.92 -21.04
CA THR A 448 -48.01 7.14 -21.68
C THR A 448 -46.86 7.84 -22.40
N ILE A 449 -47.07 8.25 -23.64
CA ILE A 449 -46.11 9.05 -24.40
C ILE A 449 -46.74 10.42 -24.65
N ARG A 450 -46.00 11.49 -24.35
CA ARG A 450 -46.33 12.85 -24.80
C ARG A 450 -45.37 13.29 -25.88
N THR A 451 -45.90 13.86 -26.95
CA THR A 451 -45.09 14.34 -28.08
C THR A 451 -44.37 15.66 -27.75
N PRO A 452 -43.30 16.02 -28.49
CA PRO A 452 -42.61 17.31 -28.35
C PRO A 452 -43.56 18.52 -28.35
N GLU A 453 -44.58 18.52 -29.22
CA GLU A 453 -45.58 19.58 -29.32
C GLU A 453 -46.43 19.69 -28.05
N GLN A 454 -46.82 18.54 -27.49
CA GLN A 454 -47.60 18.48 -26.25
C GLN A 454 -46.78 18.95 -25.03
N CYS A 455 -45.49 18.65 -25.02
CA CYS A 455 -44.57 19.04 -23.95
C CYS A 455 -44.08 20.49 -24.10
N LYS A 456 -44.22 21.11 -25.27
CA LYS A 456 -43.59 22.39 -25.64
C LYS A 456 -42.06 22.35 -25.45
N THR A 457 -41.46 21.20 -25.76
CA THR A 457 -40.02 20.91 -25.66
C THR A 457 -39.59 20.07 -26.85
N LYS A 458 -38.29 19.96 -27.15
CA LYS A 458 -37.75 19.11 -28.22
C LYS A 458 -37.58 17.63 -27.84
N ALA A 459 -38.49 17.12 -27.02
CA ALA A 459 -38.35 15.79 -26.43
C ALA A 459 -39.70 15.13 -26.19
N TYR A 460 -39.76 13.83 -26.46
CA TYR A 460 -40.82 12.95 -26.00
C TYR A 460 -40.71 12.74 -24.49
N GLU A 461 -41.86 12.66 -23.81
CA GLU A 461 -41.93 12.24 -22.40
C GLU A 461 -42.61 10.87 -22.33
N LEU A 462 -41.81 9.82 -22.05
CA LEU A 462 -42.30 8.47 -21.76
C LEU A 462 -42.56 8.34 -20.26
N GLN A 463 -43.75 7.90 -19.88
CA GLN A 463 -44.16 7.75 -18.49
C GLN A 463 -44.73 6.36 -18.20
N PHE A 464 -44.17 5.70 -17.19
CA PHE A 464 -44.73 4.50 -16.58
C PHE A 464 -45.47 4.85 -15.29
N ASN A 465 -46.76 4.54 -15.23
CA ASN A 465 -47.62 4.79 -14.06
C ASN A 465 -47.61 3.58 -13.12
N SER A 466 -46.50 3.36 -12.42
CA SER A 466 -46.36 2.25 -11.49
C SER A 466 -45.63 2.66 -10.23
N ALA A 467 -46.34 2.60 -9.09
CA ALA A 467 -45.76 2.87 -7.78
C ALA A 467 -44.73 1.79 -7.38
N ALA A 468 -44.96 0.54 -7.78
CA ALA A 468 -44.02 -0.55 -7.53
C ALA A 468 -42.72 -0.35 -8.33
N LEU A 469 -42.81 0.03 -9.62
CA LEU A 469 -41.62 0.35 -10.42
C LEU A 469 -40.89 1.57 -9.88
N ASN A 470 -41.61 2.62 -9.49
CA ASN A 470 -41.02 3.82 -8.89
C ASN A 470 -40.22 3.45 -7.63
N GLN A 471 -40.83 2.69 -6.71
CA GLN A 471 -40.16 2.25 -5.49
C GLN A 471 -38.92 1.40 -5.78
N TYR A 472 -38.99 0.52 -6.77
CA TYR A 472 -37.87 -0.33 -7.17
C TYR A 472 -36.74 0.45 -7.85
N LEU A 473 -37.05 1.27 -8.85
CA LEU A 473 -36.04 2.10 -9.54
C LEU A 473 -35.47 3.20 -8.63
N GLY A 474 -36.15 3.48 -7.53
CA GLY A 474 -35.63 4.22 -6.40
C GLY A 474 -34.35 3.64 -5.78
N LEU A 475 -34.03 2.36 -6.00
CA LEU A 475 -32.74 1.78 -5.59
C LEU A 475 -31.57 2.33 -6.42
N PHE A 476 -31.82 2.84 -7.63
CA PHE A 476 -30.80 3.35 -8.55
C PHE A 476 -30.79 4.87 -8.66
N LYS A 477 -31.94 5.54 -8.52
CA LYS A 477 -32.05 7.00 -8.58
C LYS A 477 -33.15 7.51 -7.65
N GLN A 478 -32.80 8.47 -6.79
CA GLN A 478 -33.73 9.14 -5.88
C GLN A 478 -33.80 10.64 -6.18
N PRO A 479 -34.97 11.28 -6.00
CA PRO A 479 -35.08 12.72 -6.13
C PRO A 479 -34.12 13.45 -5.18
N PHE A 480 -33.33 14.38 -5.72
CA PHE A 480 -32.46 15.28 -4.97
C PHE A 480 -31.35 14.60 -4.14
N GLN A 481 -31.03 13.33 -4.41
CA GLN A 481 -29.94 12.59 -3.76
C GLN A 481 -28.75 12.42 -4.72
N PRO A 482 -27.51 12.30 -4.21
CA PRO A 482 -26.35 11.99 -5.03
C PRO A 482 -26.49 10.64 -5.77
N LEU A 483 -26.04 10.61 -7.02
CA LEU A 483 -25.99 9.39 -7.82
C LEU A 483 -24.75 8.56 -7.48
N ASN A 484 -24.90 7.24 -7.54
CA ASN A 484 -23.80 6.28 -7.48
C ASN A 484 -24.04 5.17 -8.52
N ILE A 485 -22.96 4.61 -9.06
CA ILE A 485 -23.05 3.43 -9.91
C ILE A 485 -23.46 2.22 -9.05
N PRO A 486 -24.46 1.43 -9.45
CA PRO A 486 -24.90 0.27 -8.68
C PRO A 486 -23.83 -0.83 -8.62
N ASP A 487 -23.74 -1.56 -7.50
CA ASP A 487 -22.78 -2.68 -7.33
C ASP A 487 -22.94 -3.74 -8.43
N CYS A 488 -24.17 -4.03 -8.87
CA CYS A 488 -24.44 -4.98 -9.97
C CYS A 488 -23.84 -4.53 -11.31
N ILE A 489 -23.61 -3.23 -11.51
CA ILE A 489 -22.92 -2.68 -12.69
C ILE A 489 -21.41 -2.67 -12.48
N LEU A 490 -20.92 -2.27 -11.29
CA LEU A 490 -19.49 -2.25 -10.97
C LEU A 490 -18.85 -3.64 -11.09
N LEU A 491 -19.54 -4.67 -10.59
CA LEU A 491 -19.13 -6.07 -10.66
C LEU A 491 -19.52 -6.76 -11.98
N GLY A 492 -20.42 -6.14 -12.75
CA GLY A 492 -20.96 -6.71 -13.97
C GLY A 492 -19.90 -7.02 -15.03
N THR A 493 -20.23 -7.93 -15.94
CA THR A 493 -19.36 -8.26 -17.08
C THR A 493 -19.02 -7.01 -17.90
N ALA A 494 -17.95 -7.09 -18.69
CA ALA A 494 -17.56 -5.99 -19.58
C ALA A 494 -18.73 -5.50 -20.46
N ASP A 495 -19.59 -6.41 -20.93
CA ASP A 495 -20.77 -6.06 -21.74
C ASP A 495 -21.83 -5.28 -20.96
N ILE A 496 -22.10 -5.65 -19.70
CA ILE A 496 -23.01 -4.90 -18.83
C ILE A 496 -22.49 -3.48 -18.58
N ARG A 497 -21.18 -3.34 -18.30
CA ARG A 497 -20.56 -2.03 -18.08
C ARG A 497 -20.59 -1.16 -19.34
N LYS A 498 -20.29 -1.74 -20.52
CA LYS A 498 -20.37 -1.04 -21.81
C LYS A 498 -21.80 -0.56 -22.12
N ALA A 499 -22.80 -1.42 -21.92
CA ALA A 499 -24.19 -1.09 -22.21
C ALA A 499 -24.75 -0.02 -21.26
N TYR A 500 -24.42 -0.10 -19.97
CA TYR A 500 -24.74 0.94 -19.00
C TYR A 500 -24.11 2.30 -19.38
N LEU A 501 -22.82 2.32 -19.74
CA LEU A 501 -22.14 3.54 -20.20
C LEU A 501 -22.77 4.12 -21.47
N ALA A 502 -23.18 3.26 -22.41
CA ALA A 502 -23.88 3.69 -23.63
C ALA A 502 -25.24 4.33 -23.31
N GLY A 503 -26.02 3.74 -22.40
CA GLY A 503 -27.30 4.32 -21.97
C GLY A 503 -27.16 5.66 -21.29
N LEU A 504 -26.12 5.81 -20.45
CA LEU A 504 -25.81 7.08 -19.82
C LEU A 504 -25.35 8.15 -20.82
N ALA A 505 -24.54 7.76 -21.81
CA ALA A 505 -24.03 8.66 -22.83
C ALA A 505 -25.09 9.07 -23.87
N ASP A 506 -26.05 8.20 -24.18
CA ASP A 506 -27.21 8.55 -25.03
C ASP A 506 -28.22 9.47 -24.31
N ALA A 507 -28.17 9.53 -22.98
CA ALA A 507 -28.97 10.45 -22.17
C ALA A 507 -28.27 11.80 -22.00
N ASP A 508 -27.07 11.81 -21.40
CA ASP A 508 -26.39 13.03 -20.93
C ASP A 508 -25.08 13.33 -21.70
N GLY A 509 -24.77 12.58 -22.75
CA GLY A 509 -23.56 12.76 -23.56
C GLY A 509 -23.74 13.77 -24.71
N CYS A 510 -22.62 14.21 -25.27
CA CYS A 510 -22.58 14.97 -26.51
C CYS A 510 -21.46 14.44 -27.40
N HIS A 511 -21.78 13.35 -28.11
CA HIS A 511 -20.84 12.58 -28.94
C HIS A 511 -20.10 13.45 -29.98
N SER A 512 -20.81 14.41 -30.57
CA SER A 512 -20.25 15.36 -31.55
C SER A 512 -19.13 16.26 -30.99
N GLN A 513 -19.08 16.44 -29.66
CA GLN A 513 -18.06 17.20 -28.94
C GLN A 513 -17.07 16.32 -28.17
N GLY A 514 -17.19 15.00 -28.26
CA GLY A 514 -16.35 14.06 -27.51
C GLY A 514 -16.65 14.02 -26.01
N VAL A 515 -17.81 14.55 -25.60
CA VAL A 515 -18.31 14.51 -24.22
C VAL A 515 -19.09 13.21 -24.05
N LEU A 516 -18.66 12.39 -23.10
CA LEU A 516 -19.25 11.09 -22.79
C LEU A 516 -20.45 11.25 -21.85
N VAL A 517 -20.33 12.13 -20.85
CA VAL A 517 -21.38 12.41 -19.88
C VAL A 517 -21.09 13.74 -19.19
N ALA A 518 -22.14 14.50 -18.89
CA ALA A 518 -22.09 15.67 -18.01
C ALA A 518 -22.81 15.38 -16.68
N SER A 519 -22.30 15.90 -15.56
CA SER A 519 -22.99 15.77 -14.27
C SER A 519 -22.62 16.88 -13.30
N ILE A 520 -23.52 17.15 -12.36
CA ILE A 520 -23.26 18.00 -11.19
C ILE A 520 -22.73 17.21 -9.98
N HIS A 521 -22.64 15.88 -10.10
CA HIS A 521 -22.17 14.98 -9.05
C HIS A 521 -20.74 14.52 -9.33
N GLU A 522 -19.75 15.19 -8.72
CA GLU A 522 -18.32 14.91 -8.92
C GLU A 522 -17.97 13.44 -8.65
N ARG A 523 -18.42 12.87 -7.53
CA ARG A 523 -18.19 11.45 -7.20
C ARG A 523 -18.78 10.49 -8.23
N PHE A 524 -19.95 10.81 -8.80
CA PHE A 524 -20.56 9.98 -9.83
C PHE A 524 -19.69 9.99 -11.10
N LEU A 525 -19.16 11.15 -11.50
CA LEU A 525 -18.21 11.24 -12.62
C LEU A 525 -16.90 10.49 -12.36
N GLN A 526 -16.38 10.51 -11.14
CA GLN A 526 -15.21 9.70 -10.74
C GLN A 526 -15.49 8.20 -10.87
N GLN A 527 -16.67 7.74 -10.44
CA GLN A 527 -17.06 6.33 -10.62
C GLN A 527 -17.21 5.96 -12.10
N ILE A 528 -17.76 6.86 -12.94
CA ILE A 528 -17.87 6.64 -14.38
C ILE A 528 -16.48 6.59 -15.02
N GLN A 529 -15.57 7.47 -14.61
CA GLN A 529 -14.17 7.44 -15.04
C GLN A 529 -13.49 6.11 -14.66
N ALA A 530 -13.70 5.61 -13.44
CA ALA A 530 -13.23 4.28 -13.04
C ALA A 530 -13.88 3.17 -13.87
N LEU A 531 -15.16 3.31 -14.24
CA LEU A 531 -15.86 2.35 -15.10
C LEU A 531 -15.25 2.31 -16.51
N TYR A 532 -14.90 3.45 -17.10
CA TYR A 532 -14.11 3.49 -18.34
C TYR A 532 -12.71 2.91 -18.16
N ALA A 533 -12.04 3.21 -17.04
CA ALA A 533 -10.72 2.66 -16.72
C ALA A 533 -10.75 1.12 -16.65
N SER A 534 -11.82 0.55 -16.10
CA SER A 534 -12.04 -0.90 -16.03
C SER A 534 -12.24 -1.56 -17.40
N LEU A 535 -12.49 -0.77 -18.44
CA LEU A 535 -12.54 -1.19 -19.84
C LEU A 535 -11.21 -0.90 -20.58
N GLY A 536 -10.20 -0.37 -19.88
CA GLY A 536 -8.92 0.06 -20.46
C GLY A 536 -8.98 1.41 -21.16
N ILE A 537 -10.05 2.19 -20.96
CA ILE A 537 -10.30 3.45 -21.68
C ILE A 537 -9.91 4.63 -20.78
N THR A 538 -8.99 5.47 -21.26
CA THR A 538 -8.66 6.73 -20.59
C THR A 538 -9.69 7.82 -20.91
N THR A 539 -10.06 8.58 -19.90
CA THR A 539 -11.01 9.70 -20.01
C THR A 539 -10.50 10.88 -19.19
N ARG A 540 -10.93 12.09 -19.53
CA ARG A 540 -10.52 13.31 -18.82
C ARG A 540 -11.74 13.99 -18.19
N MET A 541 -11.63 14.34 -16.92
CA MET A 541 -12.65 15.10 -16.22
C MET A 541 -12.35 16.60 -16.38
N CYS A 542 -13.25 17.30 -17.07
CA CYS A 542 -13.25 18.74 -17.16
C CYS A 542 -14.28 19.29 -16.19
N SER A 543 -13.97 20.34 -15.43
CA SER A 543 -14.94 20.94 -14.52
C SER A 543 -14.93 22.45 -14.58
N SER A 544 -16.07 23.05 -14.23
CA SER A 544 -16.22 24.49 -14.10
C SER A 544 -17.22 24.83 -12.99
N ILE A 545 -17.19 26.07 -12.53
CA ILE A 545 -18.19 26.60 -11.60
C ILE A 545 -19.12 27.52 -12.38
N ARG A 546 -20.42 27.19 -12.40
CA ARG A 546 -21.43 28.04 -13.05
C ARG A 546 -21.48 29.41 -12.38
N LYS A 547 -21.08 30.45 -13.11
CA LYS A 547 -21.08 31.84 -12.62
C LYS A 547 -22.43 32.29 -12.02
N ARG A 548 -23.54 31.80 -12.55
CA ARG A 548 -24.91 32.21 -12.14
C ARG A 548 -25.41 31.49 -10.89
N THR A 549 -25.02 30.24 -10.66
CA THR A 549 -25.55 29.41 -9.55
C THR A 549 -24.51 29.10 -8.48
N GLY A 550 -23.22 29.33 -8.75
CA GLY A 550 -22.11 28.95 -7.89
C GLY A 550 -21.92 27.43 -7.76
N LYS A 551 -22.65 26.62 -8.54
CA LYS A 551 -22.61 25.16 -8.47
C LYS A 551 -21.52 24.61 -9.39
N TRP A 552 -20.84 23.57 -8.92
CA TRP A 552 -19.90 22.79 -9.70
C TRP A 552 -20.64 22.00 -10.81
N GLU A 553 -20.06 21.97 -11.99
CA GLU A 553 -20.47 21.10 -13.10
C GLU A 553 -19.22 20.48 -13.73
N GLY A 554 -19.33 19.19 -14.06
CA GLY A 554 -18.25 18.43 -14.68
C GLY A 554 -18.72 17.70 -15.92
N GLU A 555 -17.77 17.46 -16.82
CA GLU A 555 -17.92 16.70 -18.05
C GLU A 555 -16.79 15.69 -18.14
N LEU A 556 -17.13 14.44 -18.49
CA LEU A 556 -16.14 13.42 -18.81
C LEU A 556 -15.98 13.34 -20.33
N VAL A 557 -14.75 13.41 -20.82
CA VAL A 557 -14.45 13.53 -22.24
C VAL A 557 -13.42 12.50 -22.70
N THR A 558 -13.45 12.18 -23.99
CA THR A 558 -12.46 11.28 -24.63
C THR A 558 -11.08 11.92 -24.76
N VAL A 559 -10.02 11.11 -24.61
CA VAL A 559 -8.62 11.56 -24.69
C VAL A 559 -7.89 10.91 -25.86
N GLY A 560 -7.54 11.70 -26.88
CA GLY A 560 -6.84 11.20 -28.05
C GLY A 560 -7.66 10.26 -28.93
N THR A 561 -7.04 9.80 -30.03
CA THR A 561 -7.71 8.98 -31.05
C THR A 561 -7.91 7.54 -30.60
N ALA A 562 -6.96 6.96 -29.85
CA ALA A 562 -7.03 5.56 -29.42
C ALA A 562 -8.14 5.32 -28.39
N ALA A 563 -8.29 6.21 -27.40
CA ALA A 563 -9.41 6.11 -26.45
C ALA A 563 -10.75 6.36 -27.16
N TYR A 564 -10.80 7.28 -28.13
CA TYR A 564 -12.00 7.51 -28.93
C TYR A 564 -12.42 6.26 -29.72
N GLN A 565 -11.49 5.57 -30.37
CA GLN A 565 -11.75 4.29 -31.05
C GLN A 565 -12.22 3.21 -30.07
N SER A 566 -11.66 3.19 -28.85
CA SER A 566 -12.10 2.25 -27.82
C SER A 566 -13.52 2.54 -27.33
N VAL A 567 -13.90 3.83 -27.24
CA VAL A 567 -15.28 4.26 -26.98
C VAL A 567 -16.20 3.90 -28.14
N GLU A 568 -15.77 4.09 -29.38
CA GLU A 568 -16.53 3.69 -30.56
C GLU A 568 -16.82 2.18 -30.53
N ASN A 569 -15.83 1.34 -30.26
CA ASN A 569 -16.01 -0.11 -30.11
C ASN A 569 -16.92 -0.47 -28.92
N CYS A 570 -16.89 0.33 -27.85
CA CYS A 570 -17.78 0.18 -26.70
C CYS A 570 -19.24 0.47 -27.10
N PHE A 571 -19.46 1.52 -27.89
CA PHE A 571 -20.77 2.07 -28.18
C PHE A 571 -21.41 1.51 -29.46
N GLU A 572 -20.64 1.00 -30.42
CA GLU A 572 -21.14 0.46 -31.70
C GLU A 572 -22.24 -0.59 -31.52
N LYS A 573 -22.13 -1.42 -30.48
CA LYS A 573 -23.12 -2.47 -30.18
C LYS A 573 -24.31 -1.99 -29.35
N TYR A 574 -24.13 -0.94 -28.53
CA TYR A 574 -25.08 -0.63 -27.45
C TYR A 574 -25.67 0.78 -27.48
N SER A 575 -25.04 1.75 -28.14
CA SER A 575 -25.57 3.11 -28.28
C SER A 575 -26.43 3.20 -29.54
N LEU A 576 -27.55 3.93 -29.45
CA LEU A 576 -28.42 4.22 -30.58
C LEU A 576 -28.12 5.58 -31.22
N GLN A 577 -27.38 6.46 -30.54
CA GLN A 577 -27.04 7.81 -31.01
C GLN A 577 -25.60 7.95 -31.51
N PHE A 578 -24.66 7.14 -31.03
CA PHE A 578 -23.24 7.37 -31.27
C PHE A 578 -22.89 7.35 -32.76
N SER A 579 -23.40 6.38 -33.50
CA SER A 579 -23.13 6.21 -34.93
C SER A 579 -23.67 7.36 -35.80
N SER A 580 -24.81 7.95 -35.42
CA SER A 580 -25.45 9.05 -36.15
C SER A 580 -24.86 10.41 -35.81
N GLN A 581 -24.37 10.59 -34.58
CA GLN A 581 -23.87 11.87 -34.07
C GLN A 581 -22.33 12.01 -34.10
N LYS A 582 -21.58 10.94 -34.38
CA LYS A 582 -20.10 11.00 -34.45
C LYS A 582 -19.59 11.90 -35.57
N ARG A 583 -18.48 12.60 -35.31
CA ARG A 583 -17.74 13.36 -36.33
C ARG A 583 -16.64 12.49 -36.94
N GLN A 584 -16.35 12.68 -38.23
CA GLN A 584 -15.20 12.05 -38.90
C GLN A 584 -13.85 12.44 -38.26
N THR A 585 -13.75 13.66 -37.72
CA THR A 585 -12.60 14.13 -36.94
C THR A 585 -13.09 14.57 -35.55
N PRO A 586 -12.79 13.78 -34.49
CA PRO A 586 -13.32 14.07 -33.17
C PRO A 586 -12.67 15.32 -32.56
N LYS A 587 -13.45 16.07 -31.78
CA LYS A 587 -12.95 17.11 -30.88
C LYS A 587 -12.35 16.42 -29.64
N SER A 588 -11.22 15.75 -29.81
CA SER A 588 -10.56 14.99 -28.74
C SER A 588 -9.59 15.87 -27.96
N PHE A 589 -9.46 15.62 -26.66
CA PHE A 589 -8.40 16.23 -25.87
C PHE A 589 -7.02 15.69 -26.26
N LYS A 590 -5.97 16.47 -25.99
CA LYS A 590 -4.59 16.06 -26.26
C LYS A 590 -4.29 14.72 -25.59
N ASP A 591 -3.74 13.82 -26.40
CA ASP A 591 -3.34 12.47 -26.03
C ASP A 591 -2.23 12.47 -24.96
N HIS A 592 -2.08 11.34 -24.28
CA HIS A 592 -1.03 11.09 -23.31
C HIS A 592 0.32 11.01 -23.99
N GLY A 593 1.36 11.48 -23.32
CA GLY A 593 2.69 11.51 -23.91
C GLY A 593 3.82 11.57 -22.90
N PHE A 594 4.97 11.09 -23.34
CA PHE A 594 6.20 11.13 -22.56
C PHE A 594 6.89 12.48 -22.74
N PRO A 595 7.46 13.05 -21.66
CA PRO A 595 8.14 14.33 -21.74
C PRO A 595 9.34 14.25 -22.69
N LYS A 596 9.65 15.37 -23.35
CA LYS A 596 10.76 15.49 -24.31
C LYS A 596 12.09 14.99 -23.73
N THR A 597 12.30 15.17 -22.43
CA THR A 597 13.50 14.71 -21.71
C THR A 597 13.67 13.19 -21.70
N MET A 598 12.57 12.41 -21.68
CA MET A 598 12.61 10.94 -21.75
C MET A 598 12.79 10.43 -23.19
N VAL A 599 12.30 11.19 -24.17
CA VAL A 599 12.23 10.73 -25.58
C VAL A 599 13.44 11.16 -26.40
N ARG A 600 13.93 12.39 -26.21
CA ARG A 600 15.03 12.99 -26.99
C ARG A 600 16.33 12.18 -26.98
N PRO A 601 16.73 11.49 -25.88
CA PRO A 601 17.92 10.63 -25.90
C PRO A 601 17.81 9.44 -26.86
N ILE A 602 16.59 9.06 -27.26
CA ILE A 602 16.30 7.85 -28.03
C ILE A 602 15.99 8.21 -29.49
N ILE A 603 15.14 9.21 -29.70
CA ILE A 603 14.70 9.63 -31.04
C ILE A 603 15.35 10.96 -31.41
N ASN A 604 16.04 10.99 -32.55
CA ASN A 604 16.67 12.20 -33.06
C ASN A 604 15.61 13.26 -33.44
N SER A 605 15.63 14.40 -32.76
CA SER A 605 14.66 15.49 -32.95
C SER A 605 14.62 16.08 -34.37
N TYR A 606 15.68 15.88 -35.17
CA TYR A 606 15.72 16.34 -36.56
C TYR A 606 14.86 15.50 -37.52
N GLN A 607 14.69 14.19 -37.26
CA GLN A 607 13.84 13.31 -38.09
C GLN A 607 12.33 13.57 -37.89
N TYR A 608 11.95 14.19 -36.77
CA TYR A 608 10.56 14.42 -36.39
C TYR A 608 10.07 15.87 -36.62
N GLY A 609 10.95 16.79 -37.01
CA GLY A 609 10.60 18.21 -37.13
C GLY A 609 10.17 18.84 -35.80
N TRP A 610 10.77 18.39 -34.69
CA TRP A 610 10.34 18.74 -33.34
C TRP A 610 10.61 20.23 -33.04
N SER A 611 9.56 21.05 -33.06
CA SER A 611 9.68 22.47 -32.72
C SER A 611 10.08 22.69 -31.25
N ASN A 612 10.70 23.84 -30.95
CA ASN A 612 11.12 24.17 -29.58
C ASN A 612 9.95 24.30 -28.58
N SER A 613 8.70 24.44 -29.05
CA SER A 613 7.50 24.61 -28.22
C SER A 613 6.80 23.30 -27.81
N GLN A 614 7.18 22.14 -28.38
CA GLN A 614 6.58 20.86 -28.01
C GLN A 614 7.31 20.21 -26.83
N GLU A 615 6.65 20.12 -25.69
CA GLU A 615 7.21 19.61 -24.42
C GLU A 615 7.10 18.09 -24.24
N GLN A 616 6.26 17.40 -25.02
CA GLN A 616 6.05 15.95 -24.94
C GLN A 616 5.77 15.32 -26.30
N MET A 617 6.08 14.03 -26.44
CA MET A 617 5.70 13.21 -27.60
C MET A 617 4.56 12.27 -27.19
N ILE A 618 3.46 12.31 -27.93
CA ILE A 618 2.28 11.47 -27.64
C ILE A 618 2.57 9.99 -27.93
N LEU A 619 1.94 9.10 -27.16
CA LEU A 619 2.21 7.66 -27.21
C LEU A 619 2.02 7.05 -28.61
N PRO A 620 0.95 7.35 -29.39
CA PRO A 620 0.79 6.79 -30.73
C PRO A 620 1.89 7.22 -31.70
N THR A 621 2.39 8.45 -31.55
CA THR A 621 3.52 8.93 -32.34
C THR A 621 4.79 8.22 -31.92
N LEU A 622 5.05 8.13 -30.61
CA LEU A 622 6.25 7.49 -30.08
C LEU A 622 6.40 6.06 -30.64
N LYS A 623 5.30 5.30 -30.66
CA LYS A 623 5.25 3.94 -31.19
C LYS A 623 5.53 3.82 -32.70
N LYS A 624 5.29 4.87 -33.49
CA LYS A 624 5.66 4.86 -34.92
C LYS A 624 7.17 4.88 -35.12
N TYR A 625 7.91 5.47 -34.18
CA TYR A 625 9.37 5.58 -34.24
C TYR A 625 10.08 4.57 -33.34
N LEU A 626 9.40 4.09 -32.30
CA LEU A 626 9.91 3.13 -31.31
C LEU A 626 8.83 2.06 -31.04
N PRO A 627 8.68 1.06 -31.93
CA PRO A 627 7.66 0.01 -31.79
C PRO A 627 7.71 -0.75 -30.45
N GLU A 628 8.89 -0.86 -29.85
CA GLU A 628 9.16 -1.49 -28.55
C GLU A 628 8.78 -0.63 -27.33
N ALA A 629 8.24 0.58 -27.53
CA ALA A 629 7.75 1.41 -26.44
C ALA A 629 6.56 0.75 -25.73
N THR A 630 6.41 1.02 -24.43
CA THR A 630 5.37 0.42 -23.58
C THR A 630 3.95 0.66 -24.09
N GLU A 631 3.05 -0.30 -23.82
CA GLU A 631 1.60 -0.15 -23.99
C GLU A 631 0.95 0.66 -22.86
N LEU A 632 1.66 0.82 -21.73
CA LEU A 632 1.15 1.52 -20.56
C LEU A 632 1.03 3.02 -20.81
N VAL A 633 0.00 3.66 -20.24
CA VAL A 633 -0.34 5.05 -20.58
C VAL A 633 0.23 6.05 -19.55
N PRO A 634 1.02 7.06 -19.98
CA PRO A 634 1.65 8.03 -19.07
C PRO A 634 0.70 9.18 -18.69
N VAL A 635 0.13 9.10 -17.49
CA VAL A 635 -0.76 10.12 -16.93
C VAL A 635 0.04 11.21 -16.23
N LYS A 636 -0.01 12.44 -16.73
CA LYS A 636 0.74 13.57 -16.16
C LYS A 636 0.16 14.02 -14.81
N VAL A 637 1.00 14.12 -13.80
CA VAL A 637 0.70 14.78 -12.52
C VAL A 637 0.71 16.30 -12.70
N LEU A 638 -0.30 16.99 -12.18
CA LEU A 638 -0.38 18.46 -12.12
C LEU A 638 0.01 18.99 -10.73
N GLY A 639 -0.20 18.21 -9.67
CA GLY A 639 0.17 18.56 -8.32
C GLY A 639 -0.44 17.62 -7.28
N VAL A 640 -0.15 17.87 -6.01
CA VAL A 640 -0.68 17.08 -4.88
C VAL A 640 -1.24 18.02 -3.83
N GLU A 641 -2.52 17.85 -3.51
CA GLU A 641 -3.24 18.59 -2.48
C GLU A 641 -3.24 17.77 -1.18
N MET A 642 -2.75 18.33 -0.08
CA MET A 642 -2.59 17.60 1.19
C MET A 642 -3.74 17.88 2.16
N ASN A 643 -4.16 16.87 2.92
CA ASN A 643 -5.20 16.96 3.96
C ASN A 643 -6.56 17.41 3.41
N VAL A 644 -6.98 16.77 2.33
CA VAL A 644 -8.25 17.10 1.65
C VAL A 644 -9.46 16.72 2.50
N ARG A 645 -9.42 15.52 3.08
CA ARG A 645 -10.42 15.00 4.04
C ARG A 645 -9.84 13.84 4.82
N THR A 646 -10.57 13.39 5.84
CA THR A 646 -10.32 12.09 6.48
C THR A 646 -11.27 11.04 5.93
N ALA A 647 -10.83 9.79 5.91
CA ALA A 647 -11.65 8.63 5.57
C ALA A 647 -11.12 7.39 6.26
N GLN A 648 -11.97 6.38 6.42
CA GLN A 648 -11.52 5.03 6.77
C GLN A 648 -10.65 4.50 5.63
N THR A 649 -9.48 3.97 5.97
CA THR A 649 -8.51 3.50 4.97
C THR A 649 -8.18 2.02 5.11
N TYR A 650 -7.76 1.46 3.99
CA TYR A 650 -7.48 0.05 3.79
C TYR A 650 -6.19 -0.12 3.00
N ASP A 651 -5.57 -1.29 3.14
CA ASP A 651 -4.44 -1.71 2.32
C ASP A 651 -4.59 -3.20 1.98
N ILE A 652 -3.96 -3.65 0.91
CA ILE A 652 -3.98 -5.06 0.49
C ILE A 652 -2.58 -5.54 0.11
N GLU A 653 -2.32 -6.81 0.40
CA GLU A 653 -1.09 -7.48 -0.01
C GLU A 653 -1.36 -8.35 -1.24
N VAL A 654 -0.58 -8.17 -2.30
CA VAL A 654 -0.74 -8.95 -3.54
C VAL A 654 0.43 -9.89 -3.71
N ALA A 655 0.13 -11.16 -4.01
CA ALA A 655 1.12 -12.22 -4.18
C ALA A 655 2.21 -11.82 -5.19
N SER A 656 3.47 -12.02 -4.82
CA SER A 656 4.68 -12.01 -5.66
C SER A 656 5.08 -10.67 -6.28
N ILE A 657 4.14 -9.76 -6.51
CA ILE A 657 4.35 -8.55 -7.30
C ILE A 657 4.22 -7.26 -6.50
N HIS A 658 3.58 -7.31 -5.32
CA HIS A 658 3.58 -6.19 -4.36
C HIS A 658 3.00 -4.88 -4.91
N GLU A 659 2.13 -4.99 -5.92
CA GLU A 659 1.44 -3.91 -6.61
C GLU A 659 0.05 -4.33 -7.12
N PHE A 660 -0.83 -3.36 -7.36
CA PHE A 660 -2.16 -3.57 -7.97
C PHE A 660 -2.68 -2.30 -8.64
N VAL A 661 -3.72 -2.45 -9.44
CA VAL A 661 -4.41 -1.36 -10.13
C VAL A 661 -5.64 -0.91 -9.33
N CYS A 662 -5.68 0.37 -8.99
CA CYS A 662 -6.80 1.04 -8.35
C CYS A 662 -7.22 2.24 -9.20
N GLU A 663 -8.49 2.30 -9.62
CA GLU A 663 -9.02 3.37 -10.48
C GLU A 663 -8.18 3.59 -11.76
N GLY A 664 -7.66 2.50 -12.31
CA GLY A 664 -6.77 2.49 -13.48
C GLY A 664 -5.29 2.79 -13.20
N ILE A 665 -4.92 3.21 -12.00
CA ILE A 665 -3.55 3.60 -11.61
C ILE A 665 -2.83 2.48 -10.85
N LEU A 666 -1.53 2.26 -11.13
CA LEU A 666 -0.70 1.23 -10.47
C LEU A 666 -0.09 1.72 -9.13
N VAL A 667 -0.26 0.95 -8.04
CA VAL A 667 0.14 1.29 -6.65
C VAL A 667 0.79 0.11 -5.87
N SER A 668 1.40 0.28 -4.67
CA SER A 668 2.27 -0.75 -3.99
C SER A 668 2.29 -0.82 -2.42
N ASN A 669 2.81 -1.94 -1.83
CA ASN A 669 2.94 -2.32 -0.38
C ASN A 669 4.42 -2.45 0.21
N SER A 670 4.72 -3.06 1.41
CA SER A 670 6.02 -2.93 2.21
C SER A 670 6.66 -4.21 2.90
N ALA A 671 8.03 -4.33 3.10
CA ALA A 671 8.81 -5.50 3.73
C ALA A 671 10.14 -5.21 4.58
N GLY A 672 10.87 -6.23 5.18
CA GLY A 672 12.08 -6.20 6.16
C GLY A 672 13.26 -7.30 6.07
N MET A 673 14.23 -7.50 7.06
CA MET A 673 15.57 -8.31 6.99
C MET A 673 16.08 -9.28 8.18
N ARG A 674 16.94 -10.34 7.98
CA ARG A 674 17.57 -11.43 8.89
C ARG A 674 18.94 -12.11 8.47
N GLN A 675 19.62 -12.91 9.35
CA GLN A 675 20.92 -13.62 9.08
C GLN A 675 21.03 -15.09 9.62
N PHE A 676 21.81 -15.96 8.95
CA PHE A 676 22.00 -17.41 9.16
C PHE A 676 23.47 -17.86 8.91
N VAL A 677 23.92 -18.99 9.45
CA VAL A 677 25.26 -19.58 9.12
C VAL A 677 25.26 -20.21 7.71
N SER A 678 26.42 -20.30 7.04
CA SER A 678 26.52 -20.82 5.67
C SER A 678 26.10 -22.28 5.52
N GLU A 679 26.42 -23.11 6.50
CA GLU A 679 26.19 -24.56 6.54
C GLU A 679 24.73 -24.92 6.89
N ASP A 680 23.92 -23.94 7.32
CA ASP A 680 22.49 -24.16 7.60
C ASP A 680 21.69 -24.17 6.29
N GLU A 681 21.64 -25.35 5.65
CA GLU A 681 20.84 -25.57 4.46
C GLU A 681 19.36 -25.26 4.71
N GLN A 682 18.82 -25.55 5.91
CA GLN A 682 17.41 -25.29 6.22
C GLN A 682 17.13 -23.78 6.27
N GLY A 683 17.93 -22.99 6.98
CA GLY A 683 17.78 -21.53 7.05
C GLY A 683 18.02 -20.84 5.71
N ALA A 684 18.98 -21.36 4.93
CA ALA A 684 19.33 -20.78 3.65
C ALA A 684 18.40 -21.12 2.48
N THR A 685 17.71 -22.25 2.58
CA THR A 685 16.67 -22.68 1.65
C THR A 685 15.25 -22.49 2.22
N ALA A 686 15.12 -21.92 3.43
CA ALA A 686 13.83 -21.67 4.07
C ALA A 686 12.88 -20.85 3.18
N LYS A 687 13.47 -19.99 2.34
CA LYS A 687 12.79 -19.16 1.35
C LYS A 687 12.81 -19.72 -0.07
N ASP A 688 13.48 -20.84 -0.29
CA ASP A 688 13.48 -21.49 -1.59
C ASP A 688 12.10 -22.08 -1.82
N ASN A 689 11.51 -21.76 -2.96
CA ASN A 689 10.13 -22.07 -3.26
C ASN A 689 9.18 -21.56 -2.15
N LEU A 690 9.50 -20.43 -1.50
CA LEU A 690 8.53 -19.69 -0.68
C LEU A 690 7.27 -19.43 -1.51
N TRP A 691 7.49 -19.15 -2.80
CA TRP A 691 6.50 -19.18 -3.86
C TRP A 691 6.55 -20.54 -4.54
N GLN A 692 5.43 -21.25 -4.58
CA GLN A 692 5.27 -22.56 -5.23
C GLN A 692 4.18 -22.46 -6.29
N GLN A 693 4.34 -23.14 -7.42
CA GLN A 693 3.22 -23.32 -8.35
C GLN A 693 2.28 -24.42 -7.84
N ASP A 694 0.97 -24.15 -7.82
CA ASP A 694 -0.05 -25.18 -7.65
C ASP A 694 -0.16 -26.09 -8.89
N ALA A 695 -1.06 -27.08 -8.83
CA ALA A 695 -1.25 -28.05 -9.91
C ALA A 695 -1.71 -27.40 -11.22
N GLU A 696 -2.25 -26.18 -11.13
CA GLU A 696 -2.74 -25.34 -12.21
C GLU A 696 -1.68 -24.33 -12.71
N GLY A 697 -0.48 -24.32 -12.11
CA GLY A 697 0.63 -23.45 -12.49
C GLY A 697 0.60 -22.05 -11.86
N ASN A 698 -0.32 -21.75 -10.93
CA ASN A 698 -0.38 -20.47 -10.23
C ASN A 698 0.64 -20.43 -9.08
N TRP A 699 1.44 -19.36 -9.00
CA TRP A 699 2.34 -19.15 -7.88
C TRP A 699 1.56 -18.73 -6.61
N ARG A 700 1.69 -19.50 -5.54
CA ARG A 700 1.16 -19.21 -4.19
C ARG A 700 2.30 -19.17 -3.18
N ILE A 701 2.14 -18.40 -2.11
CA ILE A 701 3.09 -18.45 -0.99
C ILE A 701 2.74 -19.64 -0.08
N ASP A 702 3.74 -20.36 0.41
CA ASP A 702 3.54 -21.41 1.41
C ASP A 702 2.97 -20.76 2.70
N PRO A 703 1.71 -21.06 3.09
CA PRO A 703 1.07 -20.42 4.24
C PRO A 703 1.78 -20.71 5.56
N GLU A 704 2.50 -21.83 5.66
CA GLU A 704 3.29 -22.15 6.86
C GLU A 704 4.60 -21.34 6.95
N ARG A 705 4.98 -20.65 5.86
CA ARG A 705 6.24 -19.90 5.74
C ARG A 705 6.06 -18.42 5.37
N ASP A 706 4.82 -17.93 5.23
CA ASP A 706 4.51 -16.54 4.82
C ASP A 706 5.24 -15.48 5.68
N SER A 707 5.37 -15.71 6.99
CA SER A 707 6.05 -14.78 7.89
C SER A 707 7.53 -14.54 7.53
N LEU A 708 8.21 -15.49 6.87
CA LEU A 708 9.60 -15.34 6.43
C LEU A 708 9.81 -14.18 5.44
N ARG A 709 8.75 -13.67 4.80
CA ARG A 709 8.84 -12.50 3.91
C ARG A 709 9.25 -11.21 4.62
N MET A 710 9.14 -11.16 5.96
CA MET A 710 9.42 -9.96 6.75
C MET A 710 10.91 -9.62 6.85
N SER A 711 11.77 -10.37 6.13
CA SER A 711 13.04 -10.79 6.69
C SER A 711 14.02 -11.35 5.62
N ASN A 712 14.75 -10.57 4.82
CA ASN A 712 15.89 -11.04 3.96
C ASN A 712 16.86 -12.01 4.66
N HIS A 713 17.45 -13.01 4.02
CA HIS A 713 18.39 -13.93 4.67
C HIS A 713 19.85 -13.69 4.23
N THR A 714 20.79 -13.53 5.18
CA THR A 714 22.25 -13.50 4.92
C THR A 714 22.93 -14.78 5.40
N ARG A 715 23.68 -15.48 4.53
CA ARG A 715 24.53 -16.64 4.88
C ARG A 715 25.93 -16.18 5.31
N VAL A 716 26.32 -16.52 6.53
CA VAL A 716 27.63 -16.17 7.09
C VAL A 716 28.60 -17.33 6.95
N PHE A 717 29.67 -17.13 6.17
CA PHE A 717 30.77 -18.07 6.00
C PHE A 717 31.88 -17.80 7.01
N HIS A 718 32.27 -18.82 7.77
CA HIS A 718 33.43 -18.77 8.67
C HIS A 718 34.75 -19.20 7.99
N ARG A 719 34.67 -19.62 6.72
CA ARG A 719 35.79 -19.73 5.79
C ARG A 719 35.62 -18.74 4.66
N LYS A 720 36.66 -18.50 3.87
CA LYS A 720 36.49 -17.75 2.63
C LYS A 720 35.53 -18.50 1.69
N PRO A 721 34.48 -17.86 1.18
CA PRO A 721 33.59 -18.49 0.21
C PRO A 721 34.35 -18.76 -1.09
N THR A 722 34.03 -19.86 -1.75
CA THR A 722 34.57 -20.18 -3.09
C THR A 722 34.01 -19.22 -4.13
N LEU A 723 34.64 -19.17 -5.30
CA LEU A 723 34.15 -18.37 -6.42
C LEU A 723 32.76 -18.87 -6.86
N GLU A 724 32.59 -20.19 -6.94
CA GLU A 724 31.33 -20.83 -7.31
C GLU A 724 30.21 -20.48 -6.33
N GLU A 725 30.46 -20.51 -5.02
CA GLU A 725 29.48 -20.11 -3.99
C GLU A 725 29.12 -18.63 -4.09
N SER A 726 30.10 -17.78 -4.39
CA SER A 726 29.90 -16.34 -4.58
C SER A 726 29.07 -16.05 -5.83
N ILE A 727 29.36 -16.74 -6.94
CA ILE A 727 28.58 -16.64 -8.18
C ILE A 727 27.15 -17.13 -7.96
N ALA A 728 26.97 -18.28 -7.31
CA ALA A 728 25.66 -18.85 -7.02
C ALA A 728 24.83 -17.91 -6.12
N ALA A 729 25.45 -17.30 -5.11
CA ALA A 729 24.82 -16.30 -4.26
C ALA A 729 24.36 -15.06 -5.05
N VAL A 730 25.24 -14.49 -5.89
CA VAL A 730 24.90 -13.31 -6.72
C VAL A 730 23.82 -13.65 -7.75
N GLN A 731 23.88 -14.83 -8.36
CA GLN A 731 22.82 -15.31 -9.25
C GLN A 731 21.49 -15.45 -8.50
N LYS A 732 21.50 -16.03 -7.30
CA LYS A 732 20.31 -16.16 -6.45
C LYS A 732 19.74 -14.78 -6.08
N GLN A 733 20.59 -13.80 -5.78
CA GLN A 733 20.17 -12.41 -5.52
C GLN A 733 19.51 -11.78 -6.75
N TYR A 734 20.08 -12.02 -7.93
CA TYR A 734 19.53 -11.51 -9.18
C TYR A 734 18.15 -12.10 -9.49
N TYR A 735 17.95 -13.41 -9.28
CA TYR A 735 16.70 -14.09 -9.63
C TYR A 735 15.61 -14.05 -8.55
N SER A 736 15.98 -13.93 -7.28
CA SER A 736 15.03 -14.05 -6.15
C SER A 736 15.07 -12.90 -5.14
N GLY A 737 16.04 -11.99 -5.24
CA GLY A 737 16.27 -10.96 -4.21
C GLY A 737 16.90 -11.49 -2.91
N GLU A 738 17.10 -12.81 -2.79
CA GLU A 738 17.68 -13.50 -1.63
C GLU A 738 19.10 -14.00 -1.90
N GLY A 739 19.79 -14.50 -0.87
CA GLY A 739 21.13 -15.09 -1.03
C GLY A 739 22.26 -14.10 -0.76
N ALA A 740 22.03 -13.14 0.16
CA ALA A 740 23.14 -12.39 0.73
C ALA A 740 24.14 -13.32 1.40
N ILE A 741 25.43 -13.01 1.24
CA ILE A 741 26.52 -13.75 1.86
C ILE A 741 27.45 -12.79 2.59
N GLN A 742 28.08 -13.27 3.65
CA GLN A 742 29.06 -12.54 4.43
C GLN A 742 30.22 -13.47 4.75
N TRP A 743 31.46 -13.02 4.58
CA TRP A 743 32.61 -13.72 5.15
C TRP A 743 32.94 -13.14 6.53
N ALA A 744 32.80 -13.95 7.57
CA ALA A 744 33.00 -13.56 8.96
C ALA A 744 34.42 -13.06 9.21
N GLY A 745 35.45 -13.73 8.67
CA GLY A 745 36.85 -13.33 8.85
C GLY A 745 37.11 -11.89 8.41
N GLU A 746 36.59 -11.50 7.25
CA GLU A 746 36.72 -10.14 6.74
C GLU A 746 35.88 -9.12 7.50
N ALA A 747 34.70 -9.51 7.97
CA ALA A 747 33.87 -8.65 8.80
C ALA A 747 34.55 -8.38 10.16
N VAL A 748 35.10 -9.41 10.80
CA VAL A 748 35.88 -9.28 12.05
C VAL A 748 37.13 -8.43 11.80
N ALA A 749 37.85 -8.67 10.70
CA ALA A 749 39.05 -7.90 10.39
C ALA A 749 38.75 -6.40 10.23
N ARG A 750 37.69 -6.06 9.47
CA ARG A 750 37.21 -4.68 9.31
C ARG A 750 36.80 -4.05 10.64
N ALA A 751 36.16 -4.81 11.52
CA ALA A 751 35.70 -4.34 12.83
C ALA A 751 36.83 -4.18 13.88
N ASN A 752 38.03 -4.66 13.56
CA ASN A 752 39.23 -4.56 14.38
C ASN A 752 40.32 -3.73 13.70
N ALA A 753 39.94 -2.75 12.88
CA ALA A 753 40.89 -1.88 12.16
C ALA A 753 41.82 -1.07 13.09
N ASP A 754 41.47 -0.93 14.37
CA ASP A 754 42.33 -0.37 15.41
C ASP A 754 43.54 -1.26 15.74
N LEU A 755 43.36 -2.59 15.68
CA LEU A 755 44.41 -3.58 15.85
C LEU A 755 45.05 -3.96 14.49
N LEU A 756 44.25 -4.03 13.44
CA LEU A 756 44.64 -4.45 12.08
C LEU A 756 44.80 -3.24 11.17
N ASN A 757 45.65 -2.31 11.57
CA ASN A 757 45.79 -0.99 10.93
C ASN A 757 46.68 -1.00 9.67
N THR A 758 47.31 -2.13 9.33
CA THR A 758 48.08 -2.31 8.09
C THR A 758 47.53 -3.46 7.24
N ALA A 759 47.83 -3.43 5.94
CA ALA A 759 47.41 -4.47 5.01
C ALA A 759 48.07 -5.83 5.36
N GLU A 760 49.29 -5.80 5.87
CA GLU A 760 50.06 -6.98 6.28
C GLU A 760 49.42 -7.64 7.51
N LEU A 761 49.12 -6.86 8.56
CA LEU A 761 48.46 -7.38 9.77
C LEU A 761 47.08 -7.95 9.46
N ARG A 762 46.30 -7.26 8.61
CA ARG A 762 45.02 -7.78 8.14
C ARG A 762 45.18 -9.11 7.40
N LYS A 763 46.13 -9.19 6.47
CA LYS A 763 46.37 -10.42 5.69
C LYS A 763 46.77 -11.58 6.60
N ASP A 764 47.65 -11.34 7.56
CA ASP A 764 48.11 -12.34 8.53
C ASP A 764 46.97 -12.81 9.45
N PHE A 765 46.18 -11.87 9.98
CA PHE A 765 44.98 -12.19 10.76
C PHE A 765 43.97 -13.04 9.97
N LEU A 766 43.71 -12.70 8.70
CA LEU A 766 42.78 -13.47 7.86
C LEU A 766 43.27 -14.90 7.64
N GLN A 767 44.57 -15.12 7.48
CA GLN A 767 45.16 -16.46 7.41
C GLN A 767 44.99 -17.22 8.74
N ALA A 768 45.21 -16.55 9.87
CA ALA A 768 44.97 -17.15 11.18
C ALA A 768 43.48 -17.48 11.40
N TYR A 769 42.57 -16.63 10.92
CA TYR A 769 41.12 -16.85 11.00
C TYR A 769 40.70 -18.10 10.23
N GLU A 770 41.17 -18.27 8.98
CA GLU A 770 40.90 -19.47 8.18
C GLU A 770 41.41 -20.77 8.84
N GLN A 771 42.45 -20.68 9.67
CA GLN A 771 42.99 -21.81 10.44
C GLN A 771 42.29 -22.04 11.79
N GLY A 772 41.26 -21.25 12.13
CA GLY A 772 40.59 -21.29 13.43
C GLY A 772 41.44 -20.73 14.59
N LYS A 773 42.50 -19.97 14.28
CA LYS A 773 43.48 -19.43 15.25
C LYS A 773 43.33 -17.93 15.51
N ALA A 774 42.24 -17.29 15.06
CA ALA A 774 42.03 -15.85 15.21
C ALA A 774 42.13 -15.38 16.67
N LYS A 775 41.58 -16.15 17.62
CA LYS A 775 41.65 -15.85 19.05
C LYS A 775 43.10 -15.85 19.55
N ALA A 776 43.83 -16.92 19.27
CA ALA A 776 45.24 -17.04 19.64
C ALA A 776 46.09 -15.93 19.01
N TRP A 777 45.84 -15.60 17.74
CA TRP A 777 46.56 -14.54 17.03
C TRP A 777 46.40 -13.16 17.71
N ILE A 778 45.18 -12.78 18.09
CA ILE A 778 44.93 -11.52 18.81
C ILE A 778 45.60 -11.59 20.19
N GLN A 779 45.50 -12.71 20.90
CA GLN A 779 46.06 -12.85 22.24
C GLN A 779 47.59 -12.85 22.26
N GLU A 780 48.25 -13.42 21.24
CA GLU A 780 49.71 -13.37 21.08
C GLU A 780 50.18 -11.95 20.71
N SER A 781 49.43 -11.27 19.85
CA SER A 781 49.76 -9.90 19.40
C SER A 781 49.43 -8.85 20.46
N TYR A 782 48.43 -9.10 21.31
CA TYR A 782 47.91 -8.21 22.34
C TYR A 782 47.66 -8.97 23.65
N PRO A 783 48.72 -9.38 24.37
CA PRO A 783 48.62 -10.29 25.53
C PRO A 783 47.87 -9.72 26.74
N ASN A 784 47.65 -8.41 26.78
CA ASN A 784 46.90 -7.74 27.85
C ASN A 784 45.42 -7.51 27.50
N ILE A 785 44.94 -8.01 26.36
CA ILE A 785 43.53 -7.90 26.01
C ILE A 785 42.70 -8.78 26.94
N ASP A 786 41.63 -8.21 27.50
CA ASP A 786 40.71 -8.94 28.36
C ASP A 786 39.92 -9.99 27.57
N ASP A 787 39.63 -11.14 28.19
CA ASP A 787 38.92 -12.24 27.54
C ASP A 787 37.52 -11.84 27.05
N GLN A 788 36.80 -10.97 27.79
CA GLN A 788 35.48 -10.49 27.33
C GLN A 788 35.60 -9.58 26.10
N GLU A 789 36.60 -8.71 26.08
CA GLU A 789 36.85 -7.84 24.92
C GLU A 789 37.34 -8.64 23.71
N LEU A 790 38.12 -9.70 23.92
CA LEU A 790 38.55 -10.62 22.88
C LEU A 790 37.36 -11.35 22.24
N GLU A 791 36.47 -11.93 23.05
CA GLU A 791 35.23 -12.57 22.57
C GLU A 791 34.32 -11.56 21.85
N HIS A 792 34.15 -10.37 22.44
CA HIS A 792 33.38 -9.30 21.82
C HIS A 792 33.92 -8.91 20.45
N ARG A 793 35.25 -8.75 20.31
CA ARG A 793 35.94 -8.42 19.04
C ARG A 793 35.76 -9.48 17.97
N LEU A 794 35.85 -10.75 18.34
CA LEU A 794 35.64 -11.88 17.44
C LEU A 794 34.16 -12.01 17.04
N GLY A 795 33.23 -11.64 17.90
CA GLY A 795 31.79 -11.62 17.64
C GLY A 795 31.28 -10.45 16.79
N ARG A 796 32.11 -9.44 16.48
CA ARG A 796 31.67 -8.20 15.78
C ARG A 796 31.15 -8.42 14.37
N TYR A 797 31.42 -9.56 13.73
CA TYR A 797 30.81 -9.87 12.43
C TYR A 797 29.28 -9.86 12.49
N GLY A 798 28.73 -10.20 13.65
CA GLY A 798 27.30 -10.17 13.95
C GLY A 798 26.68 -8.78 14.05
N LEU A 799 27.50 -7.74 14.15
CA LEU A 799 27.08 -6.33 14.27
C LEU A 799 26.92 -5.64 12.91
N ASN A 800 27.30 -6.32 11.81
CA ASN A 800 27.17 -5.77 10.46
C ASN A 800 26.17 -6.57 9.62
N PRO A 801 24.86 -6.38 9.83
CA PRO A 801 23.83 -7.11 9.11
C PRO A 801 23.72 -6.74 7.62
N CYS A 802 24.34 -5.61 7.22
CA CYS A 802 24.21 -5.00 5.90
C CYS A 802 25.44 -5.24 5.00
N GLY A 803 26.23 -6.29 5.24
CA GLY A 803 27.43 -6.60 4.48
C GLY A 803 27.15 -6.96 3.02
N ILE A 804 26.88 -5.97 2.17
CA ILE A 804 27.10 -6.05 0.74
C ILE A 804 28.60 -5.77 0.56
N LEU A 805 29.33 -6.83 0.17
CA LEU A 805 30.71 -6.89 -0.34
C LEU A 805 31.66 -5.76 0.10
#